data_AF-A0A543KQQ9-F1
#
_entry.id   AF-A0A543KQQ9-F1
#
_cell.length_a   1.000
_cell.length_b   1.000
_cell.length_c   1.000
_cell.angle_alpha   90.00
_cell.angle_beta   90.00
_cell.angle_gamma   90.00
#
_symmetry.space_group_name_H-M   'P 1'
#
loop_
_entity.id
_entity.type
_entity.pdbx_description
1 polymer ?
#
loop_
_entity_poly.entity_id
_entity_poly.type
_entity_poly.pdbx_seq_one_letter_code
_entity_poly.pdbx_strand_id
1 'polypeptide(L)'
;MTGFSVSAVLALFGGTVVVLLGFVPYVAWSYRRRGRFGLGHAALVAGAAVYALALWTYTLLPLPDPALVCSDPAGVQLRPGQFLRALADARAAGGSGRGVVLQVAFNVLLFVPLGMLVRHLFRRGPVVTVLAGLTVSGLIELTQLTGVWGLYDCAYRVFDVDDLAANTLGAALGFLAAPVLRLVPDQAAADVRRPQPVTGRRRVLGMVTDVLLVDLGGLLLWVGVGSVLRSTGAMSPVELADATVLQGSLQLLVAAVLLVGVPLLGHGATLGQRAVMLRPRTESGTDPSVPQRLARAATGSGGYVLLDTLGTMTGSAFLGGAAVVLLVASLVLALRGDHRGLSHLVARLRVVDTRVPPAASTPAERWAAMPELRKLWLAVAAGAGVVHLFFLALVDQAALGGQLVLWLVLAGLTAGAVAQVVLLVLNGLAMTRREGRSLGNLLALLLGVGLVAYTALTATLVLLGAPAVLLVAVGAGWVVLGYLGFVFWAFALYGLLYARRDPTPGADAVVVLGSGIFGTRVPPLLAGRLARGREVLEAELARGGDAVLVCSGGQGPGEDVPEAVAMADHLVERGLDPALVRRESASRTTEENLRLSLELLRAEGRGERVVVVTNDYHAFRAAIITAEQGLVAQVVGAPTASYFLPSAMLREFVAVLARRPWPHALVVLAVAALAALVVVAG
;
A
#
# COMPACT_ATOMS: atom_id res chain seq x y z
N MET A 1 31.70 10.09 -23.42
CA MET A 1 31.79 9.39 -22.12
C MET A 1 31.81 7.89 -22.39
N THR A 2 32.76 7.14 -21.84
CA THR A 2 32.82 5.67 -21.99
C THR A 2 31.56 5.01 -21.42
N GLY A 3 31.13 3.85 -21.94
CA GLY A 3 29.91 3.16 -21.49
C GLY A 3 29.82 2.95 -19.97
N PHE A 4 30.94 2.66 -19.30
CA PHE A 4 31.00 2.47 -17.84
C PHE A 4 30.62 3.72 -17.04
N SER A 5 31.09 4.91 -17.45
CA SER A 5 30.75 6.18 -16.78
C SER A 5 29.26 6.50 -16.89
N VAL A 6 28.60 6.14 -18.00
CA VAL A 6 27.16 6.35 -18.18
C VAL A 6 26.36 5.42 -17.28
N SER A 7 26.70 4.13 -17.23
CA SER A 7 26.04 3.16 -16.34
C SER A 7 26.17 3.55 -14.87
N ALA A 8 27.36 3.98 -14.44
CA ALA A 8 27.58 4.41 -13.05
C ALA A 8 26.78 5.68 -12.69
N VAL A 9 26.71 6.66 -13.59
CA VAL A 9 25.90 7.87 -13.39
C VAL A 9 24.42 7.52 -13.32
N LEU A 10 23.92 6.66 -14.21
CA LEU A 10 22.52 6.22 -14.21
C LEU A 10 22.17 5.43 -12.94
N ALA A 11 23.07 4.57 -12.48
CA ALA A 11 22.90 3.82 -11.23
C ALA A 11 22.78 4.76 -10.02
N LEU A 12 23.70 5.74 -9.92
CA LEU A 12 23.71 6.70 -8.82
C LEU A 12 22.50 7.64 -8.87
N PHE A 13 22.21 8.20 -10.05
CA PHE A 13 21.09 9.11 -10.24
C PHE A 13 19.75 8.41 -10.01
N GLY A 14 19.47 7.33 -10.74
CA GLY A 14 18.22 6.59 -10.59
C GLY A 14 18.09 5.97 -9.19
N GLY A 15 19.20 5.52 -8.60
CA GLY A 15 19.20 4.97 -7.24
C GLY A 15 18.85 6.05 -6.22
N THR A 16 19.38 7.26 -6.40
CA THR A 16 19.02 8.43 -5.59
C THR A 16 17.55 8.79 -5.74
N VAL A 17 17.01 8.77 -6.96
CA VAL A 17 15.57 9.00 -7.20
C VAL A 17 14.73 7.95 -6.46
N VAL A 18 15.08 6.66 -6.55
CA VAL A 18 14.39 5.59 -5.81
C VAL A 18 14.46 5.81 -4.31
N VAL A 19 15.62 6.23 -3.78
CA VAL A 19 15.78 6.55 -2.35
C VAL A 19 14.91 7.72 -1.93
N LEU A 20 14.85 8.79 -2.72
CA LEU A 20 14.02 9.96 -2.43
C LEU A 20 12.52 9.61 -2.43
N LEU A 21 12.05 8.88 -3.44
CA LEU A 21 10.66 8.41 -3.53
C LEU A 21 10.32 7.42 -2.39
N GLY A 22 11.26 6.56 -2.03
CA GLY A 22 11.12 5.57 -0.96
C GLY A 22 11.30 6.14 0.46
N PHE A 23 11.82 7.35 0.61
CA PHE A 23 12.22 7.92 1.90
C PHE A 23 11.04 8.04 2.87
N VAL A 24 9.95 8.68 2.43
CA VAL A 24 8.77 8.92 3.29
C VAL A 24 8.09 7.60 3.70
N PRO A 25 7.79 6.66 2.77
CA PRO A 25 7.31 5.33 3.13
C PRO A 25 8.24 4.60 4.10
N TYR A 26 9.56 4.68 3.88
CA TYR A 26 10.54 4.04 4.74
C TYR A 26 10.57 4.64 6.16
N VAL A 27 10.51 5.97 6.31
CA VAL A 27 10.41 6.63 7.63
C VAL A 27 9.17 6.13 8.38
N ALA A 28 8.02 6.12 7.71
CA ALA A 28 6.77 5.65 8.29
C ALA A 28 6.82 4.17 8.67
N TRP A 29 7.38 3.32 7.80
CA TRP A 29 7.60 1.90 8.06
C TRP A 29 8.54 1.68 9.25
N SER A 30 9.64 2.43 9.33
CA SER A 30 10.65 2.29 10.40
C SER A 30 10.04 2.57 11.76
N TYR A 31 9.26 3.65 11.92
CA TYR A 31 8.60 3.92 13.20
C TYR A 31 7.51 2.88 13.54
N ARG A 32 6.77 2.38 12.55
CA ARG A 32 5.67 1.42 12.77
C ARG A 32 6.14 -0.02 13.00
N ARG A 33 7.28 -0.42 12.44
CA ARG A 33 7.79 -1.80 12.52
C ARG A 33 9.00 -1.93 13.45
N ARG A 34 9.84 -0.90 13.54
CA ARG A 34 11.05 -0.88 14.38
C ARG A 34 10.95 0.06 15.57
N GLY A 35 9.85 0.80 15.73
CA GLY A 35 9.60 1.68 16.88
C GLY A 35 10.39 3.00 16.87
N ARG A 36 11.45 3.09 16.03
CA ARG A 36 12.32 4.26 15.87
C ARG A 36 12.94 4.31 14.47
N PHE A 37 13.53 5.44 14.13
CA PHE A 37 14.36 5.62 12.93
C PHE A 37 15.84 5.56 13.31
N GLY A 38 16.61 4.73 12.60
CA GLY A 38 18.05 4.60 12.81
C GLY A 38 18.82 4.88 11.52
N LEU A 39 19.76 5.83 11.56
CA LEU A 39 20.46 6.34 10.38
C LEU A 39 21.27 5.24 9.68
N GLY A 40 21.98 4.40 10.43
CA GLY A 40 22.79 3.35 9.80
C GLY A 40 21.95 2.27 9.12
N HIS A 41 20.81 1.89 9.69
CA HIS A 41 19.89 1.00 8.97
C HIS A 41 19.29 1.66 7.73
N ALA A 42 18.96 2.96 7.81
CA ALA A 42 18.49 3.72 6.65
C ALA A 42 19.54 3.75 5.54
N ALA A 43 20.81 3.94 5.90
CA ALA A 43 21.92 3.91 4.95
C ALA A 43 22.07 2.52 4.29
N LEU A 44 21.88 1.43 5.02
CA LEU A 44 21.89 0.08 4.44
C LEU A 44 20.74 -0.15 3.46
N VAL A 45 19.54 0.32 3.78
CA VAL A 45 18.37 0.21 2.88
C VAL A 45 18.54 1.08 1.64
N ALA A 46 19.03 2.31 1.80
CA ALA A 46 19.34 3.20 0.68
C ALA A 46 20.47 2.63 -0.20
N GLY A 47 21.53 2.10 0.42
CA GLY A 47 22.61 1.41 -0.27
C GLY A 47 22.13 0.18 -1.03
N ALA A 48 21.16 -0.57 -0.49
CA ALA A 48 20.52 -1.68 -1.20
C ALA A 48 19.78 -1.23 -2.47
N ALA A 49 19.08 -0.10 -2.42
CA ALA A 49 18.39 0.45 -3.59
C ALA A 49 19.37 0.92 -4.68
N VAL A 50 20.44 1.62 -4.29
CA VAL A 50 21.51 2.03 -5.22
C VAL A 50 22.22 0.81 -5.80
N TYR A 51 22.53 -0.19 -4.98
CA TYR A 51 23.12 -1.45 -5.41
C TYR A 51 22.23 -2.20 -6.41
N ALA A 52 20.93 -2.29 -6.16
CA ALA A 52 20.00 -2.94 -7.08
C ALA A 52 20.00 -2.25 -8.46
N LEU A 53 20.08 -0.93 -8.50
CA LEU A 53 20.17 -0.21 -9.76
C LEU A 53 21.55 -0.30 -10.42
N ALA A 54 22.63 -0.34 -9.62
CA ALA A 54 23.97 -0.63 -10.13
C ALA A 54 24.04 -2.01 -10.77
N LEU A 55 23.45 -3.03 -10.14
CA LEU A 55 23.35 -4.37 -10.69
C LEU A 55 22.64 -4.37 -12.04
N TRP A 56 21.48 -3.71 -12.13
CA TRP A 56 20.69 -3.60 -13.37
C TRP A 56 21.44 -2.86 -14.49
N THR A 57 22.03 -1.70 -14.18
CA THR A 57 22.75 -0.89 -15.18
C THR A 57 24.04 -1.55 -15.65
N TYR A 58 24.83 -2.17 -14.76
CA TYR A 58 26.09 -2.80 -15.15
C TYR A 58 25.91 -4.07 -15.98
N THR A 59 24.82 -4.81 -15.77
CA THR A 59 24.56 -6.03 -16.54
C THR A 59 23.85 -5.78 -17.87
N LEU A 60 23.09 -4.68 -17.99
CA LEU A 60 22.31 -4.41 -19.20
C LEU A 60 22.88 -3.30 -20.10
N LEU A 61 23.54 -2.29 -19.53
CA LEU A 61 24.03 -1.13 -20.29
C LEU A 61 25.48 -1.30 -20.75
N PRO A 62 25.89 -0.64 -21.86
CA PRO A 62 25.05 0.16 -22.76
C PRO A 62 24.11 -0.72 -23.59
N LEU A 63 22.91 -0.20 -23.86
CA LEU A 63 22.01 -0.77 -24.85
C LEU A 63 22.59 -0.50 -26.25
N PRO A 64 22.77 -1.52 -27.09
CA PRO A 64 23.39 -1.34 -28.39
C PRO A 64 22.38 -0.83 -29.43
N ASP A 65 22.88 -0.30 -30.55
CA ASP A 65 22.05 0.17 -31.66
C ASP A 65 21.29 -1.02 -32.30
N PRO A 66 19.94 -1.02 -32.28
CA PRO A 66 19.15 -2.10 -32.86
C PRO A 66 19.52 -2.42 -34.32
N ALA A 67 19.96 -1.43 -35.10
CA ALA A 67 20.29 -1.60 -36.51
C ALA A 67 21.58 -2.41 -36.77
N LEU A 68 22.48 -2.52 -35.77
CA LEU A 68 23.82 -3.10 -35.95
C LEU A 68 23.96 -4.51 -35.38
N VAL A 69 23.14 -4.90 -34.40
CA VAL A 69 23.42 -6.06 -33.52
C VAL A 69 22.81 -7.36 -34.02
N CYS A 70 21.64 -7.31 -34.67
CA CYS A 70 20.94 -8.53 -35.08
C CYS A 70 21.48 -9.16 -36.38
N SER A 71 22.64 -8.69 -36.87
CA SER A 71 23.38 -9.29 -37.97
C SER A 71 24.26 -10.48 -37.54
N ASP A 72 24.69 -10.52 -36.27
CA ASP A 72 25.45 -11.63 -35.66
C ASP A 72 24.97 -11.85 -34.21
N PRO A 73 23.85 -12.57 -34.01
CA PRO A 73 23.21 -12.68 -32.71
C PRO A 73 24.08 -13.45 -31.70
N ALA A 74 24.12 -12.96 -30.46
CA ALA A 74 24.90 -13.58 -29.41
C ALA A 74 24.39 -15.00 -29.09
N GLY A 75 25.32 -15.97 -29.02
CA GLY A 75 24.99 -17.37 -28.79
C GLY A 75 24.67 -17.72 -27.32
N VAL A 76 24.28 -18.97 -27.10
CA VAL A 76 24.04 -19.54 -25.76
C VAL A 76 25.21 -20.45 -25.38
N GLN A 77 25.85 -20.15 -24.25
CA GLN A 77 26.85 -20.99 -23.63
C GLN A 77 26.17 -21.83 -22.53
N LEU A 78 26.22 -23.16 -22.65
CA LEU A 78 25.59 -24.09 -21.69
C LEU A 78 26.55 -25.09 -21.04
N ARG A 79 27.86 -24.98 -21.26
CA ARG A 79 28.87 -25.95 -20.82
C ARG A 79 29.59 -25.45 -19.56
N PRO A 80 29.30 -25.97 -18.36
CA PRO A 80 29.98 -25.50 -17.15
C PRO A 80 31.50 -25.61 -17.25
N GLY A 81 32.22 -24.61 -16.74
CA GLY A 81 33.68 -24.52 -16.73
C GLY A 81 34.31 -24.13 -18.06
N GLN A 82 33.57 -23.53 -18.99
CA GLN A 82 34.12 -23.07 -20.27
C GLN A 82 35.14 -21.95 -20.09
N PHE A 83 35.00 -21.11 -19.06
CA PHE A 83 35.99 -20.08 -18.73
C PHE A 83 37.41 -20.65 -18.51
N LEU A 84 37.53 -21.89 -18.01
CA LEU A 84 38.83 -22.54 -17.80
C LEU A 84 39.52 -22.86 -19.13
N ARG A 85 38.74 -23.26 -20.13
CA ARG A 85 39.25 -23.49 -21.49
C ARG A 85 39.65 -22.17 -22.14
N ALA A 86 38.79 -21.15 -22.05
CA ALA A 86 39.12 -19.80 -22.54
C ALA A 86 40.40 -19.24 -21.89
N LEU A 87 40.61 -19.53 -20.60
CA LEU A 87 41.83 -19.15 -19.89
C LEU A 87 43.06 -19.92 -20.38
N ALA A 88 42.92 -21.23 -20.62
CA ALA A 88 44.00 -22.06 -21.17
C ALA A 88 44.38 -21.61 -22.59
N ASP A 89 43.39 -21.36 -23.44
CA ASP A 89 43.58 -20.88 -24.81
C ASP A 89 44.26 -19.52 -24.84
N ALA A 90 43.82 -18.59 -23.99
CA ALA A 90 44.43 -17.26 -23.86
C ALA A 90 45.91 -17.34 -23.45
N ARG A 91 46.27 -18.31 -22.60
CA ARG A 91 47.67 -18.54 -22.19
C ARG A 91 48.49 -19.26 -23.26
N ALA A 92 47.89 -20.23 -23.94
CA ALA A 92 48.52 -20.90 -25.07
C ALA A 92 48.85 -19.93 -26.21
N ALA A 93 48.02 -18.90 -26.40
CA ALA A 93 48.26 -17.79 -27.34
C ALA A 93 49.27 -16.74 -26.83
N GLY A 94 49.95 -16.97 -25.70
CA GLY A 94 50.94 -16.04 -25.13
C GLY A 94 50.36 -14.89 -24.29
N GLY A 95 49.05 -14.86 -24.06
CA GLY A 95 48.38 -13.85 -23.22
C GLY A 95 48.39 -14.19 -21.73
N SER A 96 48.22 -13.18 -20.86
CA SER A 96 48.16 -13.39 -19.40
C SER A 96 46.88 -14.09 -18.92
N GLY A 97 45.83 -14.09 -19.75
CA GLY A 97 44.49 -14.56 -19.36
C GLY A 97 43.78 -13.66 -18.34
N ARG A 98 44.34 -12.48 -18.04
CA ARG A 98 43.85 -11.57 -16.99
C ARG A 98 42.40 -11.15 -17.20
N GLY A 99 41.96 -10.96 -18.44
CA GLY A 99 40.57 -10.59 -18.76
C GLY A 99 39.56 -11.63 -18.28
N VAL A 100 39.81 -12.91 -18.59
CA VAL A 100 38.94 -14.05 -18.20
C VAL A 100 38.87 -14.18 -16.68
N VAL A 101 40.01 -14.06 -16.00
CA VAL A 101 40.06 -14.12 -14.52
C VAL A 101 39.30 -12.94 -13.89
N LEU A 102 39.50 -11.73 -14.40
CA LEU A 102 38.82 -10.55 -13.90
C LEU A 102 37.31 -10.60 -14.14
N GLN A 103 36.85 -11.17 -15.26
CA GLN A 103 35.43 -11.35 -15.53
C GLN A 103 34.76 -12.21 -14.44
N VAL A 104 35.29 -13.42 -14.19
CA VAL A 104 34.74 -14.30 -13.15
C VAL A 104 34.83 -13.66 -11.76
N ALA A 105 35.97 -13.02 -11.44
CA ALA A 105 36.15 -12.34 -10.17
C ALA A 105 35.15 -11.19 -9.96
N PHE A 106 34.90 -10.37 -10.99
CA PHE A 106 33.94 -9.28 -10.90
C PHE A 106 32.49 -9.77 -10.83
N ASN A 107 32.14 -10.86 -11.52
CA ASN A 107 30.81 -11.48 -11.39
C ASN A 107 30.56 -11.97 -9.94
N VAL A 108 31.54 -12.67 -9.36
CA VAL A 108 31.49 -13.05 -7.93
C VAL A 108 31.36 -11.82 -7.03
N LEU A 109 32.23 -10.81 -7.18
CA LEU A 109 32.23 -9.62 -6.33
C LEU A 109 30.94 -8.80 -6.46
N LEU A 110 30.37 -8.71 -7.66
CA LEU A 110 29.13 -7.98 -7.93
C LEU A 110 27.94 -8.55 -7.15
N PHE A 111 27.94 -9.86 -6.86
CA PHE A 111 26.85 -10.53 -6.13
C PHE A 111 27.09 -10.70 -4.63
N VAL A 112 28.29 -10.41 -4.12
CA VAL A 112 28.58 -10.41 -2.67
C VAL A 112 27.61 -9.51 -1.88
N PRO A 113 27.33 -8.25 -2.30
CA PRO A 113 26.37 -7.41 -1.57
C PRO A 113 24.96 -8.00 -1.52
N LEU A 114 24.48 -8.67 -2.59
CA LEU A 114 23.18 -9.34 -2.57
C LEU A 114 23.10 -10.36 -1.43
N GLY A 115 24.12 -11.21 -1.30
CA GLY A 115 24.19 -12.19 -0.22
C GLY A 115 24.19 -11.58 1.17
N MET A 116 24.95 -10.49 1.34
CA MET A 116 25.03 -9.76 2.60
C MET A 116 23.67 -9.17 2.98
N LEU A 117 22.98 -8.54 2.03
CA LEU A 117 21.69 -7.86 2.22
C LEU A 117 20.56 -8.85 2.50
N VAL A 118 20.50 -9.99 1.78
CA VAL A 118 19.48 -11.03 2.00
C VAL A 118 19.58 -11.61 3.42
N ARG A 119 20.80 -11.90 3.90
CA ARG A 119 20.99 -12.37 5.28
C ARG A 119 20.68 -11.29 6.30
N HIS A 120 21.15 -10.06 6.08
CA HIS A 120 21.13 -9.02 7.11
C HIS A 120 19.80 -8.26 7.21
N LEU A 121 19.26 -7.78 6.08
CA LEU A 121 18.01 -7.01 6.06
C LEU A 121 16.78 -7.91 6.11
N PHE A 122 16.80 -9.03 5.37
CA PHE A 122 15.65 -9.94 5.27
C PHE A 122 15.71 -11.13 6.24
N ARG A 123 16.81 -11.27 7.00
CA ARG A 123 17.02 -12.32 8.02
C ARG A 123 16.80 -13.75 7.47
N ARG A 124 17.21 -14.00 6.22
CA ARG A 124 17.06 -15.30 5.57
C ARG A 124 18.32 -16.16 5.71
N GLY A 125 18.12 -17.48 5.66
CA GLY A 125 19.18 -18.49 5.76
C GLY A 125 19.99 -18.68 4.47
N PRO A 126 21.03 -19.54 4.50
CA PRO A 126 21.96 -19.72 3.40
C PRO A 126 21.27 -20.25 2.13
N VAL A 127 20.34 -21.19 2.26
CA VAL A 127 19.58 -21.76 1.12
C VAL A 127 18.83 -20.67 0.34
N VAL A 128 18.06 -19.85 1.05
CA VAL A 128 17.31 -18.74 0.42
C VAL A 128 18.25 -17.73 -0.22
N THR A 129 19.44 -17.53 0.35
CA THR A 129 20.44 -16.58 -0.17
C THR A 129 21.06 -17.08 -1.47
N VAL A 130 21.43 -18.36 -1.52
CA VAL A 130 21.93 -19.01 -2.75
C VAL A 130 20.86 -19.01 -3.83
N LEU A 131 19.62 -19.37 -3.50
CA LEU A 131 18.50 -19.33 -4.44
C LEU A 131 18.24 -17.90 -4.93
N ALA A 132 18.34 -16.89 -4.07
CA ALA A 132 18.20 -15.50 -4.49
C ALA A 132 19.31 -15.09 -5.49
N GLY A 133 20.56 -15.49 -5.24
CA GLY A 133 21.67 -15.27 -6.18
C GLY A 133 21.43 -15.93 -7.53
N LEU A 134 21.06 -17.22 -7.53
CA LEU A 134 20.74 -17.97 -8.74
C LEU A 134 19.58 -17.36 -9.51
N THR A 135 18.49 -17.01 -8.82
CA THR A 135 17.32 -16.41 -9.46
C THR A 135 17.62 -15.03 -10.05
N VAL A 136 18.32 -14.15 -9.31
CA VAL A 136 18.66 -12.82 -9.81
C VAL A 136 19.61 -12.92 -11.00
N SER A 137 20.62 -13.80 -10.94
CA SER A 137 21.52 -14.05 -12.08
C SER A 137 20.74 -14.61 -13.27
N GLY A 138 19.87 -15.59 -13.05
CA GLY A 138 19.02 -16.18 -14.10
C GLY A 138 18.13 -15.15 -14.78
N LEU A 139 17.54 -14.23 -14.01
CA LEU A 139 16.73 -13.15 -14.59
C LEU A 139 17.57 -12.20 -15.46
N ILE A 140 18.81 -11.93 -15.07
CA ILE A 140 19.73 -11.09 -15.87
C ILE A 140 20.07 -11.81 -17.18
N GLU A 141 20.53 -13.05 -17.11
CA GLU A 141 20.89 -13.86 -18.29
C GLU A 141 19.69 -14.04 -19.24
N LEU A 142 18.49 -14.31 -18.70
CA LEU A 142 17.26 -14.39 -19.49
C LEU A 142 16.88 -13.05 -20.13
N THR A 143 17.07 -11.94 -19.41
CA THR A 143 16.83 -10.60 -19.97
C THR A 143 17.76 -10.34 -21.15
N GLN A 144 19.03 -10.75 -21.05
CA GLN A 144 20.01 -10.59 -22.14
C GLN A 144 19.71 -11.51 -23.34
N LEU A 145 19.41 -12.79 -23.07
CA LEU A 145 19.07 -13.79 -24.08
C LEU A 145 17.84 -13.41 -24.89
N THR A 146 16.83 -12.83 -24.23
CA THR A 146 15.56 -12.44 -24.86
C THR A 146 15.59 -11.05 -25.49
N GLY A 147 16.74 -10.37 -25.51
CA GLY A 147 16.80 -9.01 -26.07
C GLY A 147 16.01 -7.99 -25.24
N VAL A 148 16.17 -8.02 -23.92
CA VAL A 148 15.34 -7.27 -22.95
C VAL A 148 13.85 -7.60 -23.12
N TRP A 149 13.50 -8.89 -23.05
CA TRP A 149 12.12 -9.37 -23.14
C TRP A 149 11.39 -8.98 -24.43
N GLY A 150 12.11 -9.05 -25.56
CA GLY A 150 11.58 -8.73 -26.90
C GLY A 150 11.64 -7.25 -27.27
N LEU A 151 12.38 -6.42 -26.52
CA LEU A 151 12.71 -5.05 -26.95
C LEU A 151 13.65 -5.05 -28.16
N TYR A 152 14.52 -6.06 -28.24
CA TYR A 152 15.38 -6.37 -29.37
C TYR A 152 14.98 -7.71 -29.96
N ASP A 153 15.01 -7.82 -31.29
CA ASP A 153 14.62 -9.04 -32.03
C ASP A 153 15.59 -10.21 -31.81
N CYS A 154 16.75 -9.96 -31.20
CA CYS A 154 17.81 -10.93 -30.99
C CYS A 154 18.51 -10.77 -29.64
N ALA A 155 19.22 -11.81 -29.21
CA ALA A 155 20.13 -11.73 -28.07
C ALA A 155 21.30 -10.79 -28.39
N TYR A 156 21.49 -9.77 -27.56
CA TYR A 156 22.57 -8.79 -27.74
C TYR A 156 23.75 -8.99 -26.78
N ARG A 157 23.64 -9.96 -25.85
CA ARG A 157 24.72 -10.47 -25.00
C ARG A 157 24.61 -11.98 -24.88
N VAL A 158 25.74 -12.64 -24.66
CA VAL A 158 25.83 -14.11 -24.53
C VAL A 158 25.19 -14.53 -23.22
N PHE A 159 24.30 -15.53 -23.28
CA PHE A 159 23.83 -16.24 -22.08
C PHE A 159 24.94 -17.19 -21.62
N ASP A 160 25.42 -17.06 -20.37
CA ASP A 160 26.54 -17.84 -19.86
C ASP A 160 26.23 -18.58 -18.53
N VAL A 161 26.31 -19.91 -18.56
CA VAL A 161 26.11 -20.75 -17.35
C VAL A 161 27.24 -20.55 -16.34
N ASP A 162 28.44 -20.18 -16.77
CA ASP A 162 29.54 -19.87 -15.86
C ASP A 162 29.27 -18.56 -15.08
N ASP A 163 28.56 -17.60 -15.68
CA ASP A 163 28.15 -16.36 -15.02
C ASP A 163 27.06 -16.64 -13.97
N LEU A 164 26.10 -17.54 -14.25
CA LEU A 164 25.15 -18.03 -13.24
C LEU A 164 25.88 -18.62 -12.03
N ALA A 165 26.89 -19.45 -12.26
CA ALA A 165 27.67 -20.08 -11.20
C ALA A 165 28.48 -19.06 -10.40
N ALA A 166 29.18 -18.15 -11.08
CA ALA A 166 30.00 -17.11 -10.46
C ALA A 166 29.17 -16.15 -9.60
N ASN A 167 28.04 -15.67 -10.12
CA ASN A 167 27.12 -14.77 -9.41
C ASN A 167 26.48 -15.48 -8.19
N THR A 168 26.09 -16.75 -8.35
CA THR A 168 25.54 -17.55 -7.26
C THR A 168 26.58 -17.78 -6.15
N LEU A 169 27.84 -18.06 -6.53
CA LEU A 169 28.96 -18.14 -5.59
C LEU A 169 29.18 -16.81 -4.87
N GLY A 170 29.10 -15.69 -5.59
CA GLY A 170 29.12 -14.34 -5.01
C GLY A 170 28.09 -14.15 -3.91
N ALA A 171 26.84 -14.52 -4.15
CA ALA A 171 25.78 -14.45 -3.14
C ALA A 171 26.05 -15.37 -1.93
N ALA A 172 26.61 -16.57 -2.14
CA ALA A 172 27.01 -17.47 -1.06
C ALA A 172 28.13 -16.88 -0.19
N LEU A 173 29.16 -16.30 -0.81
CA LEU A 173 30.24 -15.60 -0.09
C LEU A 173 29.70 -14.36 0.63
N GLY A 174 28.77 -13.64 0.01
CA GLY A 174 28.03 -12.54 0.63
C GLY A 174 27.28 -12.95 1.89
N PHE A 175 26.63 -14.12 1.90
CA PHE A 175 26.01 -14.66 3.11
C PHE A 175 27.03 -14.78 4.25
N LEU A 176 28.23 -15.28 3.97
CA LEU A 176 29.30 -15.43 4.96
C LEU A 176 29.82 -14.06 5.44
N ALA A 177 29.94 -13.08 4.53
CA ALA A 177 30.42 -11.73 4.81
C ALA A 177 29.39 -10.82 5.52
N ALA A 178 28.10 -11.17 5.50
CA ALA A 178 27.03 -10.33 6.05
C ALA A 178 27.22 -9.82 7.50
N PRO A 179 27.88 -10.55 8.44
CA PRO A 179 28.12 -10.03 9.79
C PRO A 179 28.85 -8.69 9.81
N VAL A 180 29.64 -8.34 8.79
CA VAL A 180 30.27 -7.02 8.64
C VAL A 180 29.24 -5.89 8.66
N LEU A 181 28.05 -6.11 8.10
CA LEU A 181 26.99 -5.11 8.10
C LEU A 181 26.48 -4.77 9.51
N ARG A 182 26.74 -5.59 10.53
CA ARG A 182 26.38 -5.29 11.93
C ARG A 182 27.23 -4.19 12.54
N LEU A 183 28.40 -3.89 11.96
CA LEU A 183 29.28 -2.80 12.40
C LEU A 183 28.68 -1.42 12.13
N VAL A 184 27.70 -1.33 11.22
CA VAL A 184 26.99 -0.08 10.95
C VAL A 184 26.17 0.31 12.20
N PRO A 185 26.28 1.54 12.73
CA PRO A 185 25.58 1.95 13.96
C PRO A 185 24.05 2.10 13.77
N ASP A 186 23.32 2.35 14.86
CA ASP A 186 21.87 2.67 14.85
C ASP A 186 20.93 1.62 14.21
N GLN A 187 21.29 0.34 14.29
CA GLN A 187 20.49 -0.74 13.71
C GLN A 187 19.47 -1.39 14.64
N ALA A 188 19.59 -1.21 15.96
CA ALA A 188 18.66 -1.82 16.91
C ALA A 188 17.24 -1.26 16.75
N ALA A 189 16.22 -2.07 17.00
CA ALA A 189 14.82 -1.66 17.06
C ALA A 189 14.44 -1.27 18.50
N ALA A 190 13.38 -0.49 18.65
CA ALA A 190 12.74 -0.20 19.94
C ALA A 190 11.37 -0.89 20.01
N ASP A 191 10.83 -1.02 21.22
CA ASP A 191 9.45 -1.48 21.40
C ASP A 191 8.49 -0.52 20.68
N VAL A 192 7.76 -1.07 19.70
CA VAL A 192 6.83 -0.33 18.86
C VAL A 192 5.66 0.21 19.66
N ARG A 193 5.25 -0.47 20.74
CA ARG A 193 4.03 -0.15 21.51
C ARG A 193 4.29 0.94 22.55
N ARG A 194 5.51 1.02 23.08
CA ARG A 194 5.85 2.01 24.11
C ARG A 194 6.07 3.40 23.51
N PRO A 195 5.59 4.47 24.16
CA PRO A 195 5.94 5.83 23.80
C PRO A 195 7.47 6.00 23.75
N GLN A 196 7.97 6.61 22.69
CA GLN A 196 9.38 6.93 22.56
C GLN A 196 9.59 8.42 22.83
N PRO A 197 10.74 8.82 23.38
CA PRO A 197 11.03 10.22 23.63
C PRO A 197 10.95 11.05 22.35
N VAL A 198 10.49 12.30 22.48
CA VAL A 198 10.51 13.27 21.39
C VAL A 198 11.90 13.89 21.38
N THR A 199 12.70 13.55 20.37
CA THR A 199 14.05 14.09 20.20
C THR A 199 14.10 15.13 19.08
N GLY A 200 15.08 16.03 19.14
CA GLY A 200 15.27 17.04 18.08
C GLY A 200 15.47 16.41 16.69
N ARG A 201 16.25 15.33 16.57
CA ARG A 201 16.41 14.58 15.30
C ARG A 201 15.09 14.04 14.78
N ARG A 202 14.23 13.52 15.66
CA ARG A 202 12.89 13.03 15.29
C ARG A 202 11.97 14.17 14.85
N ARG A 203 12.08 15.35 15.47
CA ARG A 203 11.36 16.56 15.06
C ARG A 203 11.77 17.01 13.66
N VAL A 204 13.08 17.16 13.43
CA VAL A 204 13.62 17.55 12.13
C VAL A 204 13.25 16.55 11.04
N LEU A 205 13.32 15.25 11.33
CA LEU A 205 12.90 14.21 10.38
C LEU A 205 11.43 14.35 9.97
N GLY A 206 10.54 14.67 10.91
CA GLY A 206 9.14 14.97 10.60
C GLY A 206 8.98 16.20 9.70
N MET A 207 9.76 17.26 9.94
CA MET A 207 9.75 18.49 9.13
C MET A 207 10.27 18.24 7.71
N VAL A 208 11.39 17.51 7.57
CA VAL A 208 11.95 17.10 6.28
C VAL A 208 10.95 16.25 5.51
N THR A 209 10.26 15.33 6.21
CA THR A 209 9.20 14.52 5.60
C THR A 209 8.04 15.38 5.08
N ASP A 210 7.64 16.42 5.82
CA ASP A 210 6.58 17.35 5.39
C ASP A 210 7.00 18.13 4.14
N VAL A 211 8.20 18.72 4.12
CA VAL A 211 8.70 19.49 2.97
C VAL A 211 8.88 18.58 1.75
N LEU A 212 9.51 17.41 1.91
CA LEU A 212 9.71 16.46 0.82
C LEU A 212 8.38 15.95 0.23
N LEU A 213 7.34 15.74 1.05
CA LEU A 213 6.01 15.39 0.55
C LEU A 213 5.40 16.49 -0.31
N VAL A 214 5.61 17.75 0.07
CA VAL A 214 5.11 18.90 -0.69
C VAL A 214 5.90 19.05 -1.99
N ASP A 215 7.23 18.96 -1.95
CA ASP A 215 8.08 19.05 -3.15
C ASP A 215 7.81 17.92 -4.14
N LEU A 216 7.73 16.67 -3.67
CA LEU A 216 7.42 15.53 -4.54
C LEU A 216 5.98 15.63 -5.07
N GLY A 217 5.01 16.01 -4.23
CA GLY A 217 3.63 16.17 -4.65
C GLY A 217 3.44 17.31 -5.67
N GLY A 218 4.10 18.44 -5.44
CA GLY A 218 4.08 19.58 -6.35
C GLY A 218 4.84 19.31 -7.64
N LEU A 219 5.98 18.61 -7.61
CA LEU A 219 6.68 18.13 -8.80
C LEU A 219 5.79 17.20 -9.63
N LEU A 220 5.14 16.22 -8.99
CA LEU A 220 4.24 15.30 -9.70
C LEU A 220 3.04 16.03 -10.30
N LEU A 221 2.45 16.99 -9.57
CA LEU A 221 1.35 17.80 -10.06
C LEU A 221 1.80 18.72 -11.21
N TRP A 222 2.98 19.33 -11.11
CA TRP A 222 3.58 20.16 -12.15
C TRP A 222 3.85 19.35 -13.42
N VAL A 223 4.47 18.19 -13.31
CA VAL A 223 4.72 17.30 -14.46
C VAL A 223 3.40 16.90 -15.11
N GLY A 224 2.37 16.56 -14.32
CA GLY A 224 1.04 16.21 -14.83
C GLY A 224 0.35 17.37 -15.56
N VAL A 225 0.24 18.53 -14.92
CA VAL A 225 -0.40 19.73 -15.50
C VAL A 225 0.40 20.24 -16.70
N GLY A 226 1.73 20.30 -16.58
CA GLY A 226 2.61 20.74 -17.65
C GLY A 226 2.57 19.81 -18.87
N SER A 227 2.42 18.50 -18.67
CA SER A 227 2.17 17.55 -19.76
C SER A 227 0.86 17.90 -20.48
N VAL A 228 -0.23 18.13 -19.75
CA VAL A 228 -1.54 18.48 -20.32
C VAL A 228 -1.50 19.80 -21.09
N LEU A 229 -0.87 20.83 -20.54
CA LEU A 229 -0.76 22.14 -21.22
C LEU A 229 0.08 22.04 -22.50
N ARG A 230 1.11 21.19 -22.48
CA ARG A 230 1.92 20.91 -23.67
C ARG A 230 1.16 20.11 -24.71
N SER A 231 0.47 19.04 -24.33
CA SER A 231 -0.22 18.15 -25.27
C SER A 231 -1.46 18.79 -25.91
N THR A 232 -2.12 19.70 -25.21
CA THR A 232 -3.22 20.51 -25.76
C THR A 232 -2.75 21.66 -26.66
N GLY A 233 -1.43 21.90 -26.76
CA GLY A 233 -0.87 23.05 -27.47
C GLY A 233 -1.13 24.38 -26.76
N ALA A 234 -1.61 24.37 -25.52
CA ALA A 234 -1.87 25.57 -24.73
C ALA A 234 -0.59 26.31 -24.33
N MET A 235 0.54 25.58 -24.19
CA MET A 235 1.86 26.16 -23.93
C MET A 235 2.97 25.39 -24.66
N SER A 236 3.94 26.12 -25.21
CA SER A 236 5.17 25.58 -25.79
C SER A 236 6.15 25.11 -24.69
N PRO A 237 7.16 24.28 -25.02
CA PRO A 237 8.16 23.84 -24.03
C PRO A 237 8.95 24.97 -23.37
N VAL A 238 9.19 26.07 -24.11
CA VAL A 238 9.90 27.26 -23.58
C VAL A 238 9.00 28.00 -22.60
N GLU A 239 7.74 28.26 -22.98
CA GLU A 239 6.76 28.90 -22.09
C GLU A 239 6.53 28.06 -20.82
N LEU A 240 6.51 26.73 -20.93
CA LEU A 240 6.37 25.84 -19.79
C LEU A 240 7.58 25.92 -18.85
N ALA A 241 8.80 26.00 -19.41
CA ALA A 241 10.03 26.14 -18.63
C ALA A 241 10.07 27.46 -17.83
N ASP A 242 9.47 28.52 -18.39
CA ASP A 242 9.44 29.86 -17.78
C ASP A 242 8.19 30.11 -16.91
N ALA A 243 7.24 29.17 -16.86
CA ALA A 243 5.96 29.31 -16.14
C ALA A 243 6.08 29.14 -14.61
N THR A 244 7.02 29.86 -14.00
CA THR A 244 7.34 29.84 -12.57
C THR A 244 6.13 30.17 -11.68
N VAL A 245 5.25 31.07 -12.12
CA VAL A 245 4.01 31.44 -11.41
C VAL A 245 3.06 30.24 -11.36
N LEU A 246 2.88 29.52 -12.46
CA LEU A 246 2.01 28.35 -12.49
C LEU A 246 2.59 27.22 -11.65
N GLN A 247 3.88 26.92 -11.83
CA GLN A 247 4.59 25.90 -11.05
C GLN A 247 4.50 26.19 -9.55
N GLY A 248 4.78 27.43 -9.13
CA GLY A 248 4.67 27.85 -7.75
C GLY A 248 3.23 27.79 -7.23
N SER A 249 2.23 28.14 -8.05
CA SER A 249 0.82 28.05 -7.65
C SER A 249 0.38 26.60 -7.37
N LEU A 250 0.85 25.65 -8.19
CA LEU A 250 0.57 24.22 -7.97
C LEU A 250 1.30 23.69 -6.72
N GLN A 251 2.54 24.10 -6.50
CA GLN A 251 3.30 23.79 -5.28
C GLN A 251 2.56 24.30 -4.02
N LEU A 252 2.08 25.55 -4.05
CA LEU A 252 1.31 26.14 -2.94
C LEU A 252 -0.04 25.44 -2.72
N LEU A 253 -0.69 24.98 -3.78
CA LEU A 253 -1.91 24.17 -3.66
C LEU A 253 -1.63 22.87 -2.90
N VAL A 254 -0.57 22.15 -3.25
CA VAL A 254 -0.15 20.93 -2.54
C VAL A 254 0.21 21.24 -1.08
N ALA A 255 0.96 22.33 -0.85
CA ALA A 255 1.31 22.78 0.50
C ALA A 255 0.05 23.09 1.33
N ALA A 256 -0.93 23.80 0.77
CA ALA A 256 -2.18 24.12 1.42
C ALA A 256 -2.95 22.85 1.80
N VAL A 257 -3.06 21.87 0.89
CA VAL A 257 -3.74 20.61 1.18
C VAL A 257 -3.01 19.83 2.28
N LEU A 258 -1.70 19.63 2.15
CA LEU A 258 -0.92 18.74 3.03
C LEU A 258 -0.58 19.36 4.40
N LEU A 259 -0.29 20.66 4.45
CA LEU A 259 0.21 21.34 5.64
C LEU A 259 -0.88 22.17 6.36
N VAL A 260 -2.00 22.47 5.69
CA VAL A 260 -3.15 23.16 6.30
C VAL A 260 -4.37 22.25 6.34
N GLY A 261 -4.83 21.72 5.20
CA GLY A 261 -6.02 20.88 5.09
C GLY A 261 -5.95 19.62 5.95
N VAL A 262 -4.88 18.84 5.83
CA VAL A 262 -4.72 17.58 6.59
C VAL A 262 -4.71 17.81 8.12
N PRO A 263 -3.98 18.79 8.67
CA PRO A 263 -4.09 19.14 10.09
C PRO A 263 -5.47 19.64 10.52
N LEU A 264 -6.14 20.46 9.70
CA LEU A 264 -7.47 21.00 10.01
C LEU A 264 -8.52 19.89 10.10
N LEU A 265 -8.50 18.91 9.19
CA LEU A 265 -9.43 17.77 9.18
C LEU A 265 -9.08 16.67 10.20
N GLY A 266 -7.87 16.73 10.78
CA GLY A 266 -7.33 15.72 11.70
C GLY A 266 -7.25 16.18 13.16
N HIS A 267 -6.33 15.57 13.91
CA HIS A 267 -5.96 15.97 15.27
C HIS A 267 -4.81 17.00 15.27
N GLY A 268 -4.74 17.85 14.24
CA GLY A 268 -3.69 18.86 14.09
C GLY A 268 -2.32 18.35 13.62
N ALA A 269 -2.07 17.03 13.49
CA ALA A 269 -0.79 16.50 13.02
C ALA A 269 -0.67 16.51 11.48
N THR A 270 0.48 16.95 10.96
CA THR A 270 0.86 16.82 9.54
C THR A 270 1.19 15.37 9.15
N LEU A 271 1.34 15.08 7.86
CA LEU A 271 1.73 13.73 7.41
C LEU A 271 3.14 13.36 7.86
N GLY A 272 4.09 14.29 7.82
CA GLY A 272 5.46 14.08 8.30
C GLY A 272 5.50 13.80 9.80
N GLN A 273 4.72 14.53 10.60
CA GLN A 273 4.56 14.22 12.03
C GLN A 273 3.96 12.82 12.25
N ARG A 274 2.94 12.44 11.48
CA ARG A 274 2.36 11.10 11.54
C ARG A 274 3.35 10.01 11.14
N ALA A 275 4.21 10.27 10.15
CA ALA A 275 5.26 9.33 9.71
C ALA A 275 6.25 9.04 10.84
N VAL A 276 6.58 10.04 11.66
CA VAL A 276 7.44 9.89 12.84
C VAL A 276 6.69 9.65 14.15
N MET A 277 5.39 9.28 14.10
CA MET A 277 4.54 8.99 15.26
C MET A 277 4.47 10.14 16.29
N LEU A 278 4.40 11.38 15.81
CA LEU A 278 4.25 12.59 16.61
C LEU A 278 2.89 13.25 16.38
N ARG A 279 2.37 13.92 17.41
CA ARG A 279 1.18 14.78 17.31
C ARG A 279 1.29 16.02 18.20
N PRO A 280 0.68 17.15 17.79
CA PRO A 280 0.55 18.30 18.66
C PRO A 280 -0.55 18.09 19.70
N ARG A 281 -0.34 18.65 20.89
CA ARG A 281 -1.32 18.73 21.98
C ARG A 281 -1.23 20.08 22.67
N THR A 282 -2.34 20.55 23.23
CA THR A 282 -2.33 21.71 24.13
C THR A 282 -1.59 21.36 25.43
N GLU A 283 -1.29 22.37 26.26
CA GLU A 283 -0.67 22.10 27.58
C GLU A 283 -1.57 21.29 28.52
N SER A 284 -2.89 21.37 28.34
CA SER A 284 -3.88 20.54 29.04
C SER A 284 -4.07 19.15 28.44
N GLY A 285 -3.36 18.80 27.36
CA GLY A 285 -3.42 17.48 26.73
C GLY A 285 -4.58 17.27 25.76
N THR A 286 -5.33 18.33 25.41
CA THR A 286 -6.41 18.30 24.41
C THR A 286 -5.88 18.52 22.98
N ASP A 287 -6.73 18.30 21.98
CA ASP A 287 -6.37 18.58 20.58
C ASP A 287 -6.30 20.10 20.32
N PRO A 288 -5.44 20.57 19.40
CA PRO A 288 -5.32 21.99 19.09
C PRO A 288 -6.61 22.56 18.48
N SER A 289 -6.95 23.81 18.82
CA SER A 289 -8.04 24.56 18.18
C SER A 289 -7.69 24.97 16.75
N VAL A 290 -8.69 25.38 15.95
CA VAL A 290 -8.48 25.83 14.56
C VAL A 290 -7.46 26.98 14.47
N PRO A 291 -7.55 28.05 15.28
CA PRO A 291 -6.54 29.12 15.28
C PRO A 291 -5.13 28.62 15.59
N GLN A 292 -4.98 27.68 16.53
CA GLN A 292 -3.68 27.09 16.85
C GLN A 292 -3.11 26.27 15.68
N ARG A 293 -3.97 25.54 14.95
CA ARG A 293 -3.56 24.78 13.76
C ARG A 293 -3.08 25.70 12.65
N LEU A 294 -3.80 26.80 12.40
CA LEU A 294 -3.44 27.80 11.39
C LEU A 294 -2.14 28.53 11.76
N ALA A 295 -2.03 29.00 13.00
CA ALA A 295 -0.81 29.66 13.50
C ALA A 295 0.42 28.74 13.36
N ARG A 296 0.27 27.45 13.69
CA ARG A 296 1.33 26.45 13.55
C ARG A 296 1.70 26.18 12.09
N ALA A 297 0.73 26.17 11.17
CA ALA A 297 1.01 26.00 9.75
C ALA A 297 1.79 27.20 9.20
N ALA A 298 1.35 28.43 9.54
CA ALA A 298 1.97 29.68 9.10
C ALA A 298 3.38 29.92 9.66
N THR A 299 3.69 29.38 10.84
CA THR A 299 5.01 29.55 11.49
C THR A 299 5.88 28.29 11.46
N GLY A 300 5.46 27.27 10.71
CA GLY A 300 6.17 26.01 10.51
C GLY A 300 6.49 25.76 9.04
N SER A 301 6.46 24.49 8.62
CA SER A 301 6.73 24.10 7.24
C SER A 301 5.82 24.78 6.21
N GLY A 302 4.59 25.13 6.58
CA GLY A 302 3.66 25.82 5.68
C GLY A 302 4.10 27.25 5.37
N GLY A 303 4.50 28.00 6.39
CA GLY A 303 5.09 29.33 6.22
C GLY A 303 6.40 29.31 5.44
N TYR A 304 7.25 28.31 5.68
CA TYR A 304 8.49 28.13 4.94
C TYR A 304 8.22 27.94 3.44
N VAL A 305 7.39 26.95 3.08
CA VAL A 305 7.05 26.69 1.67
C VAL A 305 6.37 27.89 1.04
N LEU A 306 5.49 28.59 1.78
CA LEU A 306 4.82 29.79 1.28
C LEU A 306 5.82 30.89 0.92
N LEU A 307 6.71 31.24 1.84
CA LEU A 307 7.69 32.32 1.63
C LEU A 307 8.71 31.96 0.54
N ASP A 308 9.18 30.73 0.53
CA ASP A 308 10.14 30.23 -0.45
C ASP A 308 9.55 30.22 -1.88
N THR A 309 8.33 29.70 -2.00
CA THR A 309 7.64 29.62 -3.29
C THR A 309 7.26 31.02 -3.80
N LEU A 310 6.75 31.91 -2.93
CA LEU A 310 6.46 33.30 -3.32
C LEU A 310 7.72 34.07 -3.68
N GLY A 311 8.83 33.85 -2.96
CA GLY A 311 10.13 34.42 -3.31
C GLY A 311 10.58 34.00 -4.72
N THR A 312 10.41 32.73 -5.06
CA THR A 312 10.71 32.20 -6.39
C THR A 312 9.78 32.78 -7.47
N MET A 313 8.47 32.81 -7.22
CA MET A 313 7.48 33.34 -8.18
C MET A 313 7.65 34.84 -8.47
N THR A 314 8.13 35.61 -7.48
CA THR A 314 8.25 37.07 -7.58
C THR A 314 9.68 37.55 -7.84
N GLY A 315 10.67 36.67 -7.78
CA GLY A 315 12.09 37.05 -7.76
C GLY A 315 12.51 37.83 -6.51
N SER A 316 11.70 37.81 -5.45
CA SER A 316 11.95 38.62 -4.24
C SER A 316 12.97 37.97 -3.31
N ALA A 317 14.18 38.53 -3.27
CA ALA A 317 15.23 38.13 -2.33
C ALA A 317 14.82 38.30 -0.86
N PHE A 318 13.93 39.26 -0.56
CA PHE A 318 13.40 39.46 0.80
C PHE A 318 12.57 38.26 1.25
N LEU A 319 11.66 37.75 0.40
CA LEU A 319 10.82 36.60 0.73
C LEU A 319 11.65 35.32 0.87
N GLY A 320 12.62 35.10 -0.05
CA GLY A 320 13.57 34.00 0.07
C GLY A 320 14.40 34.08 1.36
N GLY A 321 14.91 35.27 1.71
CA GLY A 321 15.63 35.50 2.96
C GLY A 321 14.76 35.23 4.20
N ALA A 322 13.49 35.66 4.20
CA ALA A 322 12.54 35.38 5.27
C ALA A 322 12.26 33.87 5.42
N ALA A 323 12.15 33.13 4.30
CA ALA A 323 12.01 31.68 4.32
C ALA A 323 13.21 30.99 4.99
N VAL A 324 14.43 31.42 4.65
CA VAL A 324 15.67 30.91 5.27
C VAL A 324 15.71 31.19 6.78
N VAL A 325 15.36 32.41 7.20
CA VAL A 325 15.28 32.76 8.62
C VAL A 325 14.27 31.86 9.35
N LEU A 326 13.10 31.64 8.76
CA LEU A 326 12.07 30.78 9.33
C LEU A 326 12.52 29.32 9.43
N LEU A 327 13.23 28.81 8.41
CA LEU A 327 13.83 27.47 8.42
C LEU A 327 14.85 27.33 9.55
N VAL A 328 15.82 28.25 9.62
CA VAL A 328 16.87 28.25 10.65
C VAL A 328 16.26 28.32 12.05
N ALA A 329 15.33 29.24 12.29
CA ALA A 329 14.63 29.37 13.57
C ALA A 329 13.87 28.08 13.94
N SER A 330 13.19 27.46 12.97
CA SER A 330 12.47 26.20 13.17
C SER A 330 13.41 25.04 13.52
N LEU A 331 14.55 24.93 12.86
CA LEU A 331 15.56 23.89 13.12
C LEU A 331 16.23 24.08 14.48
N VAL A 332 16.70 25.29 14.79
CA VAL A 332 17.36 25.61 16.08
C VAL A 332 16.42 25.29 17.24
N LEU A 333 15.17 25.75 17.18
CA LEU A 333 14.20 25.54 18.25
C LEU A 333 13.70 24.08 18.32
N ALA A 334 13.72 23.33 17.23
CA ALA A 334 13.43 21.89 17.25
C ALA A 334 14.55 21.08 17.91
N LEU A 335 15.81 21.51 17.74
CA LEU A 335 16.99 20.85 18.31
C LEU A 335 17.27 21.27 19.76
N ARG A 336 16.70 22.38 20.23
CA ARG A 336 16.81 22.88 21.61
C ARG A 336 16.02 22.00 22.60
N GLY A 337 16.48 21.93 23.85
CA GLY A 337 16.15 20.87 24.82
C GLY A 337 14.67 20.55 25.10
N ASP A 338 13.74 21.49 24.99
CA ASP A 338 12.30 21.20 25.15
C ASP A 338 11.65 20.63 23.87
N HIS A 339 12.39 20.65 22.76
CA HIS A 339 12.04 20.16 21.43
C HIS A 339 10.67 20.64 20.94
N ARG A 340 10.14 21.76 21.47
CA ARG A 340 8.82 22.28 21.10
C ARG A 340 8.84 22.77 19.65
N GLY A 341 9.90 23.47 19.24
CA GLY A 341 10.04 24.09 17.92
C GLY A 341 9.19 25.35 17.76
N LEU A 342 9.59 26.23 16.84
CA LEU A 342 8.99 27.55 16.63
C LEU A 342 7.47 27.52 16.51
N SER A 343 6.96 26.68 15.59
CA SER A 343 5.53 26.62 15.30
C SER A 343 4.66 26.19 16.48
N HIS A 344 5.20 25.42 17.42
CA HIS A 344 4.47 24.99 18.60
C HIS A 344 4.62 25.98 19.75
N LEU A 345 5.73 26.72 19.82
CA LEU A 345 5.86 27.85 20.75
C LEU A 345 4.84 28.94 20.42
N VAL A 346 4.75 29.34 19.15
CA VAL A 346 3.76 30.35 18.70
C VAL A 346 2.34 29.87 18.95
N ALA A 347 2.02 28.62 18.62
CA ALA A 347 0.68 28.06 18.81
C ALA A 347 0.36 27.65 20.27
N ARG A 348 1.30 27.80 21.21
CA ARG A 348 1.21 27.32 22.61
C ARG A 348 0.85 25.84 22.71
N LEU A 349 1.55 25.01 21.94
CA LEU A 349 1.38 23.57 21.85
C LEU A 349 2.65 22.84 22.34
N ARG A 350 2.46 21.59 22.75
CA ARG A 350 3.52 20.60 22.97
C ARG A 350 3.43 19.53 21.90
N VAL A 351 4.54 18.84 21.66
CA VAL A 351 4.56 17.66 20.81
C VAL A 351 4.76 16.44 21.65
N VAL A 352 3.90 15.46 21.44
CA VAL A 352 3.92 14.19 22.14
C VAL A 352 4.00 13.05 21.13
N ASP A 353 4.52 11.92 21.57
CA ASP A 353 4.40 10.68 20.83
C ASP A 353 2.92 10.27 20.75
N THR A 354 2.45 9.83 19.58
CA THR A 354 1.06 9.41 19.38
C THR A 354 0.66 8.23 20.27
N ARG A 355 1.63 7.46 20.76
CA ARG A 355 1.44 6.34 21.69
C ARG A 355 1.19 6.79 23.13
N VAL A 356 1.43 8.06 23.48
CA VAL A 356 1.08 8.60 24.80
C VAL A 356 -0.45 8.65 24.92
N PRO A 357 -1.07 8.02 25.93
CA PRO A 357 -2.52 8.08 26.13
C PRO A 357 -3.00 9.54 26.30
N PRO A 358 -4.17 9.93 25.75
CA PRO A 358 -4.76 11.23 26.03
C PRO A 358 -5.14 11.34 27.52
N ALA A 359 -4.87 12.50 28.13
CA ALA A 359 -5.09 12.74 29.56
C ALA A 359 -6.58 12.92 29.95
N ALA A 360 -7.48 13.19 29.01
CA ALA A 360 -8.87 13.60 29.29
C ALA A 360 -9.86 13.07 28.25
N SER A 361 -10.02 11.75 28.20
CA SER A 361 -11.09 11.16 27.39
C SER A 361 -11.58 9.95 28.13
N THR A 362 -12.90 9.82 28.28
CA THR A 362 -13.43 8.58 28.85
C THR A 362 -12.97 7.42 27.96
N PRO A 363 -12.79 6.22 28.52
CA PRO A 363 -12.49 5.05 27.71
C PRO A 363 -13.49 4.86 26.55
N ALA A 364 -14.76 5.25 26.72
CA ALA A 364 -15.80 5.26 25.68
C ALA A 364 -15.55 6.30 24.57
N GLU A 365 -15.14 7.54 24.89
CA GLU A 365 -14.80 8.57 23.89
C GLU A 365 -13.55 8.22 23.08
N ARG A 366 -12.57 7.54 23.71
CA ARG A 366 -11.37 7.01 23.03
C ARG A 366 -11.71 5.88 22.07
N TRP A 367 -12.67 5.04 22.44
CA TRP A 367 -13.15 3.93 21.65
C TRP A 367 -14.00 4.40 20.46
N ALA A 368 -14.82 5.43 20.67
CA ALA A 368 -15.66 6.05 19.65
C ALA A 368 -14.89 6.90 18.62
N ALA A 369 -13.72 7.45 18.97
CA ALA A 369 -12.93 8.34 18.11
C ALA A 369 -12.16 7.65 16.96
N MET A 370 -12.49 6.41 16.62
CA MET A 370 -11.88 5.68 15.50
C MET A 370 -12.30 6.25 14.13
N PRO A 371 -11.44 6.12 13.10
CA PRO A 371 -11.46 7.02 11.95
C PRO A 371 -12.80 6.95 11.22
N GLU A 372 -13.53 8.06 11.29
CA GLU A 372 -14.63 8.42 10.41
C GLU A 372 -14.47 7.74 9.04
N LEU A 373 -15.42 6.86 8.67
CA LEU A 373 -15.51 6.23 7.35
C LEU A 373 -15.34 7.26 6.21
N ARG A 374 -15.73 8.52 6.48
CA ARG A 374 -15.57 9.70 5.62
C ARG A 374 -14.11 10.08 5.31
N LYS A 375 -13.20 10.01 6.29
CA LYS A 375 -11.77 10.35 6.10
C LYS A 375 -11.06 9.38 5.16
N LEU A 376 -11.62 8.18 5.02
CA LEU A 376 -11.05 7.13 4.20
C LEU A 376 -11.62 7.08 2.79
N TRP A 377 -12.91 7.39 2.62
CA TRP A 377 -13.44 7.66 1.28
C TRP A 377 -12.63 8.80 0.62
N LEU A 378 -12.37 9.91 1.31
CA LEU A 378 -11.47 10.96 0.78
C LEU A 378 -10.08 10.45 0.34
N ALA A 379 -9.50 9.46 1.04
CA ALA A 379 -8.21 8.87 0.67
C ALA A 379 -8.31 7.96 -0.57
N VAL A 380 -9.41 7.21 -0.72
CA VAL A 380 -9.69 6.42 -1.92
C VAL A 380 -9.99 7.32 -3.12
N ALA A 381 -10.72 8.43 -2.91
CA ALA A 381 -10.99 9.45 -3.93
C ALA A 381 -9.68 10.04 -4.46
N ALA A 382 -8.80 10.43 -3.52
CA ALA A 382 -7.50 10.98 -3.85
C ALA A 382 -6.60 9.95 -4.55
N GLY A 383 -6.58 8.70 -4.08
CA GLY A 383 -5.83 7.61 -4.72
C GLY A 383 -6.31 7.32 -6.14
N ALA A 384 -7.63 7.30 -6.37
CA ALA A 384 -8.22 7.12 -7.68
C ALA A 384 -7.95 8.30 -8.61
N GLY A 385 -8.01 9.52 -8.09
CA GLY A 385 -7.61 10.73 -8.82
C GLY A 385 -6.14 10.68 -9.26
N VAL A 386 -5.23 10.26 -8.38
CA VAL A 386 -3.81 10.09 -8.70
C VAL A 386 -3.59 9.00 -9.75
N VAL A 387 -4.25 7.84 -9.62
CA VAL A 387 -4.16 6.76 -10.62
C VAL A 387 -4.72 7.21 -11.97
N HIS A 388 -5.82 7.98 -11.99
CA HIS A 388 -6.40 8.53 -13.20
C HIS A 388 -5.47 9.54 -13.87
N LEU A 389 -4.90 10.48 -13.10
CA LEU A 389 -3.93 11.46 -13.60
C LEU A 389 -2.64 10.79 -14.09
N PHE A 390 -2.16 9.75 -13.39
CA PHE A 390 -1.04 8.92 -13.82
C PHE A 390 -1.34 8.18 -15.12
N PHE A 391 -2.54 7.62 -15.25
CA PHE A 391 -2.99 6.95 -16.48
C PHE A 391 -3.07 7.91 -17.66
N LEU A 392 -3.63 9.11 -17.46
CA LEU A 392 -3.65 10.17 -18.48
C LEU A 392 -2.24 10.58 -18.90
N ALA A 393 -1.34 10.79 -17.93
CA ALA A 393 0.07 11.10 -18.20
C ALA A 393 0.78 9.96 -18.96
N LEU A 394 0.48 8.70 -18.65
CA LEU A 394 1.09 7.53 -19.29
C LEU A 394 0.61 7.31 -20.73
N VAL A 395 -0.69 7.55 -21.00
CA VAL A 395 -1.26 7.53 -22.35
C VAL A 395 -0.65 8.64 -23.21
N ASP A 396 -0.40 9.82 -22.63
CA ASP A 396 0.20 10.97 -23.31
C ASP A 396 1.70 10.76 -23.59
N GLN A 397 2.47 10.20 -22.65
CA GLN A 397 3.88 9.83 -22.87
C GLN A 397 4.04 8.76 -23.96
N ALA A 398 3.07 7.87 -24.12
CA ALA A 398 3.10 6.87 -25.18
C ALA A 398 2.91 7.47 -26.59
N ALA A 399 2.28 8.65 -26.71
CA ALA A 399 2.10 9.38 -27.96
C ALA A 399 3.41 10.04 -28.48
N LEU A 400 4.43 10.20 -27.63
CA LEU A 400 5.70 10.87 -27.96
C LEU A 400 6.88 9.93 -28.28
N GLY A 401 6.71 8.61 -28.22
CA GLY A 401 7.83 7.71 -28.57
C GLY A 401 7.74 6.26 -28.12
N GLY A 402 6.55 5.72 -27.82
CA GLY A 402 6.44 4.31 -27.53
C GLY A 402 5.03 3.81 -27.66
N GLN A 403 4.61 3.48 -28.89
CA GLN A 403 3.47 2.57 -29.10
C GLN A 403 3.58 1.36 -28.16
N LEU A 404 4.80 0.90 -27.90
CA LEU A 404 5.12 -0.12 -26.90
C LEU A 404 4.60 0.19 -25.48
N VAL A 405 4.74 1.40 -24.95
CA VAL A 405 4.27 1.74 -23.59
C VAL A 405 2.73 1.70 -23.54
N LEU A 406 2.05 2.23 -24.56
CA LEU A 406 0.60 2.13 -24.68
C LEU A 406 0.17 0.67 -24.80
N TRP A 407 0.82 -0.12 -25.66
CA TRP A 407 0.54 -1.55 -25.82
C TRP A 407 0.80 -2.33 -24.54
N LEU A 408 1.87 -2.04 -23.79
CA LEU A 408 2.17 -2.69 -22.50
C LEU A 408 1.14 -2.34 -21.43
N VAL A 409 0.65 -1.09 -21.41
CA VAL A 409 -0.41 -0.66 -20.48
C VAL A 409 -1.75 -1.27 -20.84
N LEU A 410 -2.14 -1.23 -22.12
CA LEU A 410 -3.35 -1.87 -22.62
C LEU A 410 -3.29 -3.39 -22.44
N ALA A 411 -2.15 -4.02 -22.71
CA ALA A 411 -1.92 -5.44 -22.47
C ALA A 411 -1.97 -5.76 -20.96
N GLY A 412 -1.42 -4.90 -20.10
CA GLY A 412 -1.48 -5.05 -18.65
C GLY A 412 -2.91 -4.93 -18.10
N LEU A 413 -3.68 -3.94 -18.58
CA LEU A 413 -5.10 -3.78 -18.22
C LEU A 413 -5.95 -4.94 -18.75
N THR A 414 -5.70 -5.38 -19.98
CA THR A 414 -6.40 -6.51 -20.61
C THR A 414 -6.05 -7.81 -19.89
N ALA A 415 -4.77 -8.06 -19.60
CA ALA A 415 -4.33 -9.22 -18.84
C ALA A 415 -4.90 -9.20 -17.41
N GLY A 416 -4.97 -8.02 -16.78
CA GLY A 416 -5.62 -7.83 -15.48
C GLY A 416 -7.11 -8.16 -15.51
N ALA A 417 -7.83 -7.67 -16.53
CA ALA A 417 -9.25 -7.96 -16.73
C ALA A 417 -9.50 -9.45 -17.01
N VAL A 418 -8.70 -10.07 -17.89
CA VAL A 418 -8.75 -11.51 -18.19
C VAL A 418 -8.44 -12.32 -16.94
N ALA A 419 -7.39 -11.98 -16.20
CA ALA A 419 -7.05 -12.64 -14.94
C ALA A 419 -8.18 -12.53 -13.92
N GLN A 420 -8.83 -11.37 -13.82
CA GLN A 420 -9.98 -11.16 -12.93
C GLN A 420 -11.17 -12.06 -13.32
N VAL A 421 -11.50 -12.14 -14.61
CA VAL A 421 -12.56 -13.01 -15.12
C VAL A 421 -12.24 -14.48 -14.85
N VAL A 422 -11.01 -14.92 -15.14
CA VAL A 422 -10.56 -16.30 -14.87
C VAL A 422 -10.64 -16.59 -13.38
N LEU A 423 -10.17 -15.68 -12.52
CA LEU A 423 -10.25 -15.84 -11.07
C LEU A 423 -11.70 -15.94 -10.57
N LEU A 424 -12.63 -15.13 -11.09
CA LEU A 424 -14.05 -15.20 -10.74
C LEU A 424 -14.68 -16.54 -11.15
N VAL A 425 -14.41 -17.02 -12.36
CA VAL A 425 -14.90 -18.31 -12.86
C VAL A 425 -14.31 -19.47 -12.05
N LEU A 426 -12.99 -19.52 -11.88
CA LEU A 426 -12.34 -20.56 -11.10
C LEU A 426 -12.79 -20.55 -9.63
N ASN A 427 -12.97 -19.37 -9.03
CA ASN A 427 -13.47 -19.23 -7.67
C ASN A 427 -14.91 -19.72 -7.55
N GLY A 428 -15.79 -19.35 -8.49
CA GLY A 428 -17.17 -19.82 -8.53
C GLY A 428 -17.28 -21.33 -8.74
N LEU A 429 -16.41 -21.92 -9.57
CA LEU A 429 -16.31 -23.38 -9.72
C LEU A 429 -15.82 -24.06 -8.43
N ALA A 430 -14.85 -23.47 -7.74
CA ALA A 430 -14.38 -23.99 -6.45
C ALA A 430 -15.47 -23.93 -5.37
N MET A 431 -16.23 -22.83 -5.30
CA MET A 431 -17.35 -22.63 -4.37
C MET A 431 -18.48 -23.63 -4.62
N THR A 432 -18.89 -23.81 -5.87
CA THR A 432 -19.95 -24.78 -6.21
C THR A 432 -19.58 -26.23 -5.88
N ARG A 433 -18.29 -26.58 -6.00
CA ARG A 433 -17.78 -27.92 -5.66
C ARG A 433 -17.64 -28.15 -4.16
N ARG A 434 -17.23 -27.14 -3.38
CA ARG A 434 -16.89 -27.30 -1.94
C ARG A 434 -18.04 -26.94 -1.00
N GLU A 435 -18.86 -25.95 -1.36
CA GLU A 435 -19.90 -25.38 -0.50
C GLU A 435 -21.33 -25.63 -1.06
N GLY A 436 -21.45 -26.28 -2.22
CA GLY A 436 -22.72 -26.59 -2.87
C GLY A 436 -23.33 -25.44 -3.69
N ARG A 437 -24.46 -25.75 -4.36
CA ARG A 437 -25.14 -24.84 -5.30
C ARG A 437 -26.19 -23.98 -4.58
N SER A 438 -25.80 -22.78 -4.17
CA SER A 438 -26.71 -21.72 -3.72
C SER A 438 -26.51 -20.47 -4.58
N LEU A 439 -27.50 -19.57 -4.66
CA LEU A 439 -27.37 -18.31 -5.40
C LEU A 439 -26.17 -17.48 -4.94
N GLY A 440 -25.91 -17.45 -3.63
CA GLY A 440 -24.73 -16.79 -3.06
C GLY A 440 -23.40 -17.40 -3.51
N ASN A 441 -23.34 -18.74 -3.63
CA ASN A 441 -22.14 -19.47 -4.07
C ASN A 441 -21.93 -19.42 -5.59
N LEU A 442 -23.00 -19.12 -6.36
CA LEU A 442 -22.96 -18.97 -7.81
C LEU A 442 -22.63 -17.54 -8.28
N LEU A 443 -22.72 -16.55 -7.40
CA LEU A 443 -22.58 -15.13 -7.74
C LEU A 443 -21.28 -14.82 -8.51
N ALA A 444 -20.13 -15.30 -8.02
CA ALA A 444 -18.85 -15.09 -8.69
C ALA A 444 -18.77 -15.78 -10.06
N LEU A 445 -19.35 -16.98 -10.19
CA LEU A 445 -19.40 -17.72 -11.45
C LEU A 445 -20.27 -16.98 -12.48
N LEU A 446 -21.48 -16.58 -12.07
CA LEU A 446 -22.42 -15.86 -12.93
C LEU A 446 -21.84 -14.52 -13.40
N LEU A 447 -21.18 -13.78 -12.50
CA LEU A 447 -20.49 -12.54 -12.84
C LEU A 447 -19.34 -12.78 -13.84
N GLY A 448 -18.51 -13.81 -13.59
CA GLY A 448 -17.41 -14.16 -14.48
C GLY A 448 -17.88 -14.57 -15.88
N VAL A 449 -18.86 -15.47 -15.96
CA VAL A 449 -19.48 -15.90 -17.23
C VAL A 449 -20.15 -14.72 -17.95
N GLY A 450 -20.87 -13.87 -17.22
CA GLY A 450 -21.51 -12.67 -17.76
C GLY A 450 -20.49 -11.70 -18.37
N LEU A 451 -19.34 -11.48 -17.71
CA LEU A 451 -18.27 -10.63 -18.24
C LEU A 451 -17.64 -11.23 -19.53
N VAL A 452 -17.43 -12.55 -19.58
CA VAL A 452 -16.97 -13.23 -20.82
C VAL A 452 -17.98 -13.03 -21.93
N ALA A 453 -19.26 -13.30 -21.68
CA ALA A 453 -20.32 -13.16 -22.67
C ALA A 453 -20.45 -11.72 -23.18
N TYR A 454 -20.35 -10.74 -22.29
CA TYR A 454 -20.40 -9.32 -22.64
C TYR A 454 -19.19 -8.87 -23.45
N THR A 455 -18.00 -9.41 -23.15
CA THR A 455 -16.78 -9.18 -23.95
C THR A 455 -16.91 -9.78 -25.34
N ALA A 456 -17.38 -11.02 -25.45
CA ALA A 456 -17.63 -11.67 -26.73
C ALA A 456 -18.65 -10.88 -27.56
N LEU A 457 -19.76 -10.45 -26.95
CA LEU A 457 -20.76 -9.61 -27.60
C LEU A 457 -20.15 -8.31 -28.14
N THR A 458 -19.35 -7.61 -27.33
CA THR A 458 -18.70 -6.36 -27.73
C THR A 458 -17.76 -6.59 -28.91
N ALA A 459 -16.91 -7.62 -28.84
CA ALA A 459 -16.00 -7.98 -29.92
C ALA A 459 -16.75 -8.35 -31.20
N THR A 460 -17.82 -9.15 -31.11
CA THR A 460 -18.67 -9.51 -32.26
C THR A 460 -19.30 -8.27 -32.89
N LEU A 461 -19.86 -7.35 -32.10
CA LEU A 461 -20.46 -6.12 -32.63
C LEU A 461 -19.42 -5.23 -33.35
N VAL A 462 -18.20 -5.14 -32.81
CA VAL A 462 -17.10 -4.40 -33.46
C VAL A 462 -16.67 -5.08 -34.77
N LEU A 463 -16.43 -6.40 -34.74
CA LEU A 463 -15.96 -7.16 -35.89
C LEU A 463 -16.99 -7.22 -37.04
N LEU A 464 -18.29 -7.23 -36.70
CA LEU A 464 -19.38 -7.20 -37.69
C LEU A 464 -19.74 -5.79 -38.16
N GLY A 465 -19.06 -4.75 -37.67
CA GLY A 465 -19.33 -3.36 -38.05
C GLY A 465 -20.73 -2.89 -37.66
N ALA A 466 -21.18 -3.23 -36.45
CA ALA A 466 -22.52 -2.88 -35.97
C ALA A 466 -22.77 -1.36 -35.95
N PRO A 467 -24.04 -0.90 -36.07
CA PRO A 467 -24.39 0.52 -36.00
C PRO A 467 -23.82 1.21 -34.75
N ALA A 468 -23.44 2.49 -34.89
CA ALA A 468 -22.84 3.31 -33.83
C ALA A 468 -23.66 3.30 -32.53
N VAL A 469 -25.00 3.29 -32.63
CA VAL A 469 -25.91 3.19 -31.47
C VAL A 469 -25.63 1.95 -30.61
N LEU A 470 -25.43 0.79 -31.23
CA LEU A 470 -25.14 -0.45 -30.52
C LEU A 470 -23.75 -0.41 -29.90
N LEU A 471 -22.75 0.12 -30.62
CA LEU A 471 -21.37 0.26 -30.13
C LEU A 471 -21.29 1.23 -28.94
N VAL A 472 -22.01 2.35 -28.98
CA VAL A 472 -22.09 3.32 -27.88
C VAL A 472 -22.83 2.70 -26.69
N ALA A 473 -23.91 1.94 -26.92
CA ALA A 473 -24.62 1.25 -25.85
C ALA A 473 -23.76 0.20 -25.13
N VAL A 474 -22.99 -0.62 -25.86
CA VAL A 474 -22.06 -1.57 -25.22
C VAL A 474 -20.85 -0.88 -24.59
N GLY A 475 -20.37 0.22 -25.16
CA GLY A 475 -19.34 1.06 -24.54
C GLY A 475 -19.81 1.65 -23.20
N ALA A 476 -21.04 2.14 -23.13
CA ALA A 476 -21.65 2.66 -21.90
C ALA A 476 -21.74 1.57 -20.81
N GLY A 477 -22.10 0.33 -21.17
CA GLY A 477 -22.10 -0.77 -20.22
C GLY A 477 -20.71 -1.13 -19.70
N TRP A 478 -19.66 -1.03 -20.52
CA TRP A 478 -18.27 -1.14 -20.05
C TRP A 478 -17.89 -0.04 -19.05
N VAL A 479 -18.34 1.20 -19.26
CA VAL A 479 -18.12 2.30 -18.30
C VAL A 479 -18.81 2.01 -16.97
N VAL A 480 -20.05 1.50 -16.98
CA VAL A 480 -20.77 1.10 -15.76
C VAL A 480 -20.07 -0.06 -15.05
N LEU A 481 -19.64 -1.09 -15.79
CA LEU A 481 -18.90 -2.22 -15.24
C LEU A 481 -17.55 -1.78 -14.64
N GLY A 482 -16.85 -0.86 -15.31
CA GLY A 482 -15.61 -0.27 -14.82
C GLY A 482 -15.80 0.52 -13.53
N TYR A 483 -16.85 1.35 -13.45
CA TYR A 483 -17.24 2.03 -12.23
C TYR A 483 -17.53 1.06 -11.08
N LEU A 484 -18.39 0.07 -11.30
CA LEU A 484 -18.72 -0.93 -10.27
C LEU A 484 -17.50 -1.75 -9.85
N GLY A 485 -16.63 -2.12 -10.80
CA GLY A 485 -15.36 -2.79 -10.55
C GLY A 485 -14.41 -1.95 -9.71
N PHE A 486 -14.31 -0.65 -9.99
CA PHE A 486 -13.53 0.28 -9.19
C PHE A 486 -14.06 0.38 -7.75
N VAL A 487 -15.37 0.56 -7.57
CA VAL A 487 -15.98 0.62 -6.22
C VAL A 487 -15.79 -0.71 -5.49
N PHE A 488 -15.91 -1.85 -6.18
CA PHE A 488 -15.64 -3.18 -5.61
C PHE A 488 -14.19 -3.31 -5.13
N TRP A 489 -13.21 -2.95 -5.96
CA TRP A 489 -11.80 -3.05 -5.57
C TRP A 489 -11.42 -2.10 -4.44
N ALA A 490 -12.00 -0.90 -4.41
CA ALA A 490 -11.88 0.01 -3.28
C ALA A 490 -12.47 -0.60 -1.99
N PHE A 491 -13.67 -1.19 -2.09
CA PHE A 491 -14.32 -1.90 -0.99
C PHE A 491 -13.48 -3.07 -0.49
N ALA A 492 -12.99 -3.93 -1.38
CA ALA A 492 -12.18 -5.10 -1.04
C ALA A 492 -10.84 -4.71 -0.40
N LEU A 493 -10.11 -3.76 -1.00
CA LEU A 493 -8.86 -3.24 -0.46
C LEU A 493 -9.10 -2.67 0.95
N TYR A 494 -10.15 -1.88 1.13
CA TYR A 494 -10.45 -1.32 2.43
C TYR A 494 -10.84 -2.40 3.44
N GLY A 495 -11.72 -3.33 3.07
CA GLY A 495 -12.12 -4.43 3.93
C GLY A 495 -10.93 -5.23 4.44
N LEU A 496 -9.97 -5.55 3.56
CA LEU A 496 -8.74 -6.25 3.90
C LEU A 496 -7.81 -5.43 4.81
N LEU A 497 -7.68 -4.12 4.58
CA LEU A 497 -6.89 -3.24 5.45
C LEU A 497 -7.53 -3.05 6.83
N TYR A 498 -8.86 -3.01 6.88
CA TYR A 498 -9.64 -2.90 8.10
C TYR A 498 -9.50 -4.18 8.94
N ALA A 499 -9.68 -5.35 8.32
CA ALA A 499 -9.58 -6.65 8.99
C ALA A 499 -8.20 -6.92 9.63
N ARG A 500 -7.14 -6.31 9.09
CA ARG A 500 -5.75 -6.44 9.61
C ARG A 500 -5.43 -5.53 10.80
N ARG A 501 -6.41 -4.81 11.36
CA ARG A 501 -6.20 -3.97 12.54
C ARG A 501 -6.30 -4.80 13.82
N ASP A 502 -5.35 -4.59 14.72
CA ASP A 502 -5.46 -5.08 16.08
C ASP A 502 -6.46 -4.21 16.87
N PRO A 503 -7.32 -4.81 17.70
CA PRO A 503 -8.21 -4.06 18.58
C PRO A 503 -7.36 -3.27 19.59
N THR A 504 -7.82 -2.09 19.97
CA THR A 504 -7.17 -1.38 21.08
C THR A 504 -7.49 -2.08 22.39
N PRO A 505 -6.53 -2.20 23.32
CA PRO A 505 -6.81 -2.77 24.64
C PRO A 505 -7.79 -1.93 25.46
N GLY A 506 -8.45 -2.56 26.43
CA GLY A 506 -9.39 -1.94 27.38
C GLY A 506 -10.86 -2.33 27.16
N ALA A 507 -11.14 -3.41 26.44
CA ALA A 507 -12.50 -3.85 26.18
C ALA A 507 -13.13 -4.42 27.47
N ASP A 508 -14.39 -4.09 27.75
CA ASP A 508 -15.16 -4.66 28.86
C ASP A 508 -16.05 -5.84 28.41
N ALA A 509 -16.20 -6.04 27.10
CA ALA A 509 -16.86 -7.18 26.50
C ALA A 509 -16.33 -7.52 25.10
N VAL A 510 -16.36 -8.81 24.77
CA VAL A 510 -16.04 -9.36 23.44
C VAL A 510 -17.29 -10.06 22.89
N VAL A 511 -17.86 -9.57 21.80
CA VAL A 511 -19.05 -10.18 21.16
C VAL A 511 -18.60 -10.97 19.93
N VAL A 512 -18.78 -12.28 19.93
CA VAL A 512 -18.49 -13.14 18.77
C VAL A 512 -19.77 -13.36 17.98
N LEU A 513 -19.79 -12.95 16.71
CA LEU A 513 -20.95 -13.09 15.83
C LEU A 513 -21.03 -14.50 15.20
N GLY A 514 -22.23 -15.06 15.20
CA GLY A 514 -22.61 -16.29 14.52
C GLY A 514 -22.41 -16.28 13.00
N SER A 515 -22.36 -17.47 12.40
CA SER A 515 -22.25 -17.68 10.95
C SER A 515 -22.89 -18.98 10.46
N GLY A 516 -23.74 -19.58 11.26
CA GLY A 516 -24.38 -20.87 11.02
C GLY A 516 -23.62 -22.05 11.65
N ILE A 517 -24.39 -23.08 12.01
CA ILE A 517 -23.89 -24.38 12.51
C ILE A 517 -24.48 -25.56 11.73
N PHE A 518 -23.93 -26.76 11.92
CA PHE A 518 -24.46 -28.00 11.33
C PHE A 518 -25.02 -28.92 12.43
N GLY A 519 -26.34 -28.92 12.61
CA GLY A 519 -26.97 -29.56 13.77
C GLY A 519 -26.55 -28.86 15.06
N THR A 520 -25.66 -29.49 15.84
CA THR A 520 -24.99 -28.89 17.02
C THR A 520 -23.51 -28.55 16.79
N ARG A 521 -22.97 -28.86 15.61
CA ARG A 521 -21.53 -28.77 15.34
C ARG A 521 -21.12 -27.38 14.83
N VAL A 522 -20.13 -26.79 15.49
CA VAL A 522 -19.45 -25.56 15.07
C VAL A 522 -18.54 -25.81 13.84
N PRO A 523 -18.76 -25.13 12.70
CA PRO A 523 -17.92 -25.28 11.51
C PRO A 523 -16.56 -24.56 11.65
N PRO A 524 -15.56 -24.89 10.80
CA PRO A 524 -14.21 -24.33 10.90
C PRO A 524 -14.14 -22.79 10.89
N LEU A 525 -14.98 -22.12 10.08
CA LEU A 525 -15.03 -20.65 10.05
C LEU A 525 -15.49 -20.04 11.37
N LEU A 526 -16.53 -20.63 11.98
CA LEU A 526 -17.05 -20.20 13.28
C LEU A 526 -16.08 -20.54 14.41
N ALA A 527 -15.43 -21.71 14.35
CA ALA A 527 -14.35 -22.07 15.28
C ALA A 527 -13.19 -21.07 15.22
N GLY A 528 -12.82 -20.59 14.03
CA GLY A 528 -11.82 -19.52 13.86
C GLY A 528 -12.24 -18.20 14.51
N ARG A 529 -13.53 -17.84 14.44
CA ARG A 529 -14.07 -16.66 15.15
C ARG A 529 -14.01 -16.83 16.66
N LEU A 530 -14.40 -17.99 17.17
CA LEU A 530 -14.37 -18.30 18.61
C LEU A 530 -12.94 -18.29 19.14
N ALA A 531 -11.99 -18.86 18.39
CA ALA A 531 -10.57 -18.81 18.73
C ALA A 531 -10.04 -17.37 18.80
N ARG A 532 -10.40 -16.53 17.82
CA ARG A 532 -10.03 -15.11 17.83
C ARG A 532 -10.68 -14.34 18.98
N GLY A 533 -11.95 -14.61 19.28
CA GLY A 533 -12.65 -14.01 20.41
C GLY A 533 -12.03 -14.39 21.75
N ARG A 534 -11.66 -15.66 21.91
CA ARG A 534 -10.91 -16.14 23.06
C ARG A 534 -9.55 -15.45 23.19
N GLU A 535 -8.79 -15.33 22.10
CA GLU A 535 -7.50 -14.64 22.10
C GLU A 535 -7.63 -13.17 22.57
N VAL A 536 -8.66 -12.47 22.10
CA VAL A 536 -8.95 -11.09 22.54
C VAL A 536 -9.30 -11.05 24.02
N LEU A 537 -10.21 -11.94 24.48
CA LEU A 537 -10.60 -12.05 25.88
C LEU A 537 -9.39 -12.32 26.80
N GLU A 538 -8.61 -13.36 26.50
CA GLU A 538 -7.43 -13.74 27.28
C GLU A 538 -6.39 -12.60 27.34
N ALA A 539 -6.23 -11.86 26.24
CA ALA A 539 -5.35 -10.69 26.21
C ALA A 539 -5.82 -9.55 27.12
N GLU A 540 -7.13 -9.37 27.29
CA GLU A 540 -7.70 -8.37 28.22
C GLU A 540 -7.61 -8.84 29.68
N LEU A 541 -7.90 -10.12 29.95
CA LEU A 541 -7.75 -10.70 31.29
C LEU A 541 -6.30 -10.68 31.78
N ALA A 542 -5.33 -10.99 30.91
CA ALA A 542 -3.90 -10.92 31.22
C ALA A 542 -3.42 -9.50 31.57
N ARG A 543 -4.20 -8.46 31.25
CA ARG A 543 -3.94 -7.06 31.61
C ARG A 543 -4.64 -6.64 32.91
N GLY A 544 -5.32 -7.56 33.60
CA GLY A 544 -6.11 -7.29 34.80
C GLY A 544 -7.51 -6.73 34.49
N GLY A 545 -7.98 -6.84 33.24
CA GLY A 545 -9.37 -6.52 32.89
C GLY A 545 -10.34 -7.60 33.37
N ASP A 546 -11.63 -7.26 33.39
CA ASP A 546 -12.73 -8.14 33.82
C ASP A 546 -13.70 -8.45 32.66
N ALA A 547 -13.18 -8.47 31.43
CA ALA A 547 -13.99 -8.63 30.23
C ALA A 547 -14.75 -9.96 30.19
N VAL A 548 -15.94 -9.95 29.57
CA VAL A 548 -16.75 -11.14 29.30
C VAL A 548 -16.84 -11.40 27.80
N LEU A 549 -17.15 -12.64 27.40
CA LEU A 549 -17.36 -13.02 26.01
C LEU A 549 -18.82 -13.39 25.76
N VAL A 550 -19.47 -12.71 24.82
CA VAL A 550 -20.84 -12.98 24.37
C VAL A 550 -20.78 -13.78 23.08
N CYS A 551 -21.37 -14.97 23.07
CA CYS A 551 -21.70 -15.70 21.86
C CYS A 551 -23.07 -15.22 21.37
N SER A 552 -23.14 -14.64 20.16
CA SER A 552 -24.36 -14.04 19.61
C SER A 552 -24.76 -14.69 18.30
N GLY A 553 -25.94 -15.29 18.30
CA GLY A 553 -26.53 -15.99 17.16
C GLY A 553 -27.73 -16.82 17.58
N GLY A 554 -28.90 -16.53 17.01
CA GLY A 554 -30.10 -17.35 17.16
C GLY A 554 -30.07 -18.63 16.34
N GLN A 555 -31.25 -19.21 16.10
CA GLN A 555 -31.38 -20.49 15.40
C GLN A 555 -31.77 -20.29 13.94
N GLY A 556 -30.95 -20.79 13.04
CA GLY A 556 -31.14 -20.80 11.60
C GLY A 556 -31.78 -22.09 11.06
N PRO A 557 -32.11 -22.13 9.76
CA PRO A 557 -32.66 -23.32 9.12
C PRO A 557 -31.63 -24.47 9.06
N GLY A 558 -31.97 -25.65 9.58
CA GLY A 558 -31.09 -26.83 9.59
C GLY A 558 -30.19 -26.96 10.82
N GLU A 559 -30.46 -26.18 11.87
CA GLU A 559 -29.73 -26.17 13.14
C GLU A 559 -30.59 -26.77 14.26
N ASP A 560 -30.00 -27.62 15.11
CA ASP A 560 -30.72 -28.31 16.19
C ASP A 560 -30.84 -27.43 17.45
N VAL A 561 -29.93 -26.46 17.58
CA VAL A 561 -29.84 -25.51 18.70
C VAL A 561 -29.50 -24.12 18.16
N PRO A 562 -29.77 -23.03 18.91
CA PRO A 562 -29.27 -21.71 18.54
C PRO A 562 -27.74 -21.69 18.46
N GLU A 563 -27.19 -20.95 17.49
CA GLU A 563 -25.73 -20.87 17.28
C GLU A 563 -24.99 -20.49 18.57
N ALA A 564 -25.51 -19.53 19.33
CA ALA A 564 -24.92 -19.08 20.60
C ALA A 564 -24.75 -20.18 21.65
N VAL A 565 -25.61 -21.19 21.65
CA VAL A 565 -25.51 -22.35 22.56
C VAL A 565 -24.33 -23.22 22.15
N ALA A 566 -24.29 -23.65 20.89
CA ALA A 566 -23.19 -24.46 20.35
C ALA A 566 -21.83 -23.75 20.44
N MET A 567 -21.81 -22.43 20.23
CA MET A 567 -20.61 -21.59 20.38
C MET A 567 -20.10 -21.56 21.82
N ALA A 568 -20.99 -21.39 22.80
CA ALA A 568 -20.62 -21.36 24.20
C ALA A 568 -20.10 -22.72 24.68
N ASP A 569 -20.80 -23.80 24.32
CA ASP A 569 -20.40 -25.16 24.68
C ASP A 569 -19.02 -25.49 24.06
N HIS A 570 -18.78 -25.10 22.80
CA HIS A 570 -17.49 -25.29 22.13
C HIS A 570 -16.32 -24.58 22.85
N LEU A 571 -16.55 -23.40 23.41
CA LEU A 571 -15.54 -22.65 24.18
C LEU A 571 -15.28 -23.28 25.54
N VAL A 572 -16.34 -23.70 26.24
CA VAL A 572 -16.25 -24.35 27.56
C VAL A 572 -15.54 -25.70 27.47
N GLU A 573 -15.86 -26.51 26.46
CA GLU A 573 -15.16 -27.79 26.17
C GLU A 573 -13.65 -27.60 25.93
N ARG A 574 -13.24 -26.42 25.48
CA ARG A 574 -11.83 -26.06 25.24
C ARG A 574 -11.18 -25.35 26.44
N GLY A 575 -11.83 -25.36 27.60
CA GLY A 575 -11.28 -24.89 28.87
C GLY A 575 -11.47 -23.40 29.14
N LEU A 576 -12.41 -22.73 28.46
CA LEU A 576 -12.82 -21.38 28.87
C LEU A 576 -13.78 -21.46 30.07
N ASP A 577 -13.57 -20.61 31.07
CA ASP A 577 -14.44 -20.56 32.26
C ASP A 577 -15.89 -20.21 31.86
N PRO A 578 -16.90 -21.06 32.18
CA PRO A 578 -18.31 -20.78 31.92
C PRO A 578 -18.78 -19.44 32.51
N ALA A 579 -18.19 -18.97 33.62
CA ALA A 579 -18.55 -17.70 34.25
C ALA A 579 -18.22 -16.48 33.38
N LEU A 580 -17.33 -16.62 32.40
CA LEU A 580 -16.94 -15.56 31.47
C LEU A 580 -17.77 -15.54 30.18
N VAL A 581 -18.62 -16.55 29.95
CA VAL A 581 -19.37 -16.70 28.70
C VAL A 581 -20.83 -16.28 28.88
N ARG A 582 -21.35 -15.51 27.93
CA ARG A 582 -22.77 -15.11 27.81
C ARG A 582 -23.34 -15.58 26.49
N ARG A 583 -24.64 -15.83 26.46
CA ARG A 583 -25.35 -16.40 25.30
C ARG A 583 -26.47 -15.45 24.89
N GLU A 584 -26.40 -14.94 23.66
CA GLU A 584 -27.48 -14.21 23.02
C GLU A 584 -28.01 -15.06 21.86
N SER A 585 -29.21 -15.62 22.03
CA SER A 585 -29.76 -16.66 21.14
C SER A 585 -31.07 -16.27 20.43
N ALA A 586 -31.46 -14.99 20.46
CA ALA A 586 -32.74 -14.52 19.93
C ALA A 586 -32.61 -13.85 18.55
N SER A 587 -31.41 -13.45 18.17
CA SER A 587 -31.10 -12.76 16.93
C SER A 587 -31.36 -13.60 15.66
N ARG A 588 -31.79 -12.93 14.59
CA ARG A 588 -31.96 -13.49 13.24
C ARG A 588 -31.12 -12.77 12.18
N THR A 589 -30.59 -11.60 12.52
CA THR A 589 -29.80 -10.75 11.62
C THR A 589 -28.53 -10.27 12.30
N THR A 590 -27.57 -9.77 11.53
CA THR A 590 -26.35 -9.17 12.07
C THR A 590 -26.66 -7.93 12.91
N GLU A 591 -27.67 -7.14 12.51
CA GLU A 591 -28.18 -6.00 13.27
C GLU A 591 -28.72 -6.40 14.63
N GLU A 592 -29.50 -7.48 14.67
CA GLU A 592 -30.09 -8.00 15.90
C GLU A 592 -29.03 -8.60 16.81
N ASN A 593 -28.06 -9.35 16.26
CA ASN A 593 -26.92 -9.86 17.01
C ASN A 593 -26.24 -8.73 17.81
N LEU A 594 -25.91 -7.62 17.13
CA LEU A 594 -25.23 -6.48 17.74
C LEU A 594 -26.09 -5.79 18.81
N ARG A 595 -27.36 -5.53 18.48
CA ARG A 595 -28.30 -4.84 19.39
C ARG A 595 -28.60 -5.67 20.64
N LEU A 596 -29.00 -6.93 20.47
CA LEU A 596 -29.39 -7.81 21.57
C LEU A 596 -28.20 -8.17 22.46
N SER A 597 -27.01 -8.35 21.87
CA SER A 597 -25.78 -8.55 22.66
C SER A 597 -25.48 -7.35 23.56
N LEU A 598 -25.70 -6.15 23.05
CA LEU A 598 -25.45 -4.94 23.82
C LEU A 598 -26.51 -4.71 24.90
N GLU A 599 -27.78 -5.02 24.63
CA GLU A 599 -28.85 -5.01 25.64
C GLU A 599 -28.54 -5.98 26.78
N LEU A 600 -28.05 -7.19 26.45
CA LEU A 600 -27.59 -8.18 27.43
C LEU A 600 -26.42 -7.64 28.28
N LEU A 601 -25.41 -7.04 27.65
CA LEU A 601 -24.26 -6.48 28.35
C LEU A 601 -24.64 -5.29 29.26
N ARG A 602 -25.53 -4.41 28.78
CA ARG A 602 -25.99 -3.25 29.56
C ARG A 602 -26.79 -3.66 30.79
N ALA A 603 -27.55 -4.75 30.72
CA ALA A 603 -28.23 -5.32 31.88
C ALA A 603 -27.25 -5.76 32.99
N GLU A 604 -26.00 -6.08 32.64
CA GLU A 604 -24.92 -6.42 33.58
C GLU A 604 -24.05 -5.20 33.97
N GLY A 605 -24.43 -3.99 33.57
CA GLY A 605 -23.62 -2.78 33.78
C GLY A 605 -22.34 -2.74 32.94
N ARG A 606 -22.30 -3.47 31.81
CA ARG A 606 -21.18 -3.56 30.86
C ARG A 606 -21.56 -3.01 29.48
N GLY A 607 -20.61 -3.02 28.55
CA GLY A 607 -20.86 -2.74 27.14
C GLY A 607 -20.54 -1.31 26.73
N GLU A 608 -19.69 -0.62 27.47
CA GLU A 608 -19.17 0.68 27.09
C GLU A 608 -18.03 0.57 26.07
N ARG A 609 -17.32 -0.57 26.03
CA ARG A 609 -16.11 -0.81 25.23
C ARG A 609 -16.12 -2.21 24.64
N VAL A 610 -16.91 -2.37 23.59
CA VAL A 610 -17.13 -3.69 22.99
C VAL A 610 -16.18 -3.95 21.84
N VAL A 611 -15.57 -5.14 21.82
CA VAL A 611 -14.92 -5.71 20.62
C VAL A 611 -15.85 -6.74 20.00
N VAL A 612 -16.29 -6.50 18.78
CA VAL A 612 -17.05 -7.44 17.97
C VAL A 612 -16.10 -8.26 17.11
N VAL A 613 -16.25 -9.58 17.13
CA VAL A 613 -15.42 -10.54 16.40
C VAL A 613 -16.25 -11.22 15.32
N THR A 614 -15.74 -11.17 14.09
CA THR A 614 -16.29 -11.90 12.95
C THR A 614 -15.18 -12.30 11.98
N ASN A 615 -15.47 -12.87 10.81
CA ASN A 615 -14.43 -13.17 9.81
C ASN A 615 -13.92 -11.93 9.07
N ASP A 616 -12.69 -11.98 8.56
CA ASP A 616 -12.03 -10.89 7.83
C ASP A 616 -12.91 -10.26 6.73
N TYR A 617 -13.60 -11.11 5.95
CA TYR A 617 -14.45 -10.64 4.86
C TYR A 617 -15.68 -9.86 5.38
N HIS A 618 -16.18 -10.18 6.57
CA HIS A 618 -17.40 -9.57 7.12
C HIS A 618 -17.12 -8.38 8.05
N ALA A 619 -15.89 -8.28 8.59
CA ALA A 619 -15.52 -7.29 9.59
C ALA A 619 -15.85 -5.86 9.15
N PHE A 620 -15.63 -5.53 7.88
CA PHE A 620 -15.90 -4.18 7.38
C PHE A 620 -17.39 -3.86 7.28
N ARG A 621 -18.23 -4.79 6.78
CA ARG A 621 -19.68 -4.58 6.74
C ARG A 621 -20.26 -4.51 8.16
N ALA A 622 -19.83 -5.40 9.06
CA ALA A 622 -20.21 -5.36 10.46
C ALA A 622 -19.84 -4.03 11.13
N ALA A 623 -18.69 -3.44 10.77
CA ALA A 623 -18.31 -2.11 11.26
C ALA A 623 -19.23 -0.98 10.74
N ILE A 624 -19.67 -1.05 9.48
CA ILE A 624 -20.68 -0.12 8.94
C ILE A 624 -21.99 -0.24 9.72
N ILE A 625 -22.48 -1.46 9.93
CA ILE A 625 -23.72 -1.73 10.68
C ILE A 625 -23.62 -1.19 12.11
N THR A 626 -22.51 -1.49 12.78
CA THR A 626 -22.21 -1.01 14.14
C THR A 626 -22.27 0.53 14.20
N ALA A 627 -21.66 1.21 13.23
CA ALA A 627 -21.65 2.67 13.16
C ALA A 627 -23.03 3.27 12.86
N GLU A 628 -23.82 2.65 11.97
CA GLU A 628 -25.18 3.11 11.63
C GLU A 628 -26.15 2.97 12.81
N GLN A 629 -25.90 2.01 13.70
CA GLN A 629 -26.64 1.83 14.96
C GLN A 629 -26.13 2.75 16.08
N GLY A 630 -25.11 3.58 15.83
CA GLY A 630 -24.51 4.45 16.83
C GLY A 630 -23.79 3.70 17.96
N LEU A 631 -23.39 2.44 17.72
CA LEU A 631 -22.74 1.61 18.73
C LEU A 631 -21.24 1.94 18.80
N VAL A 632 -20.76 2.10 20.04
CA VAL A 632 -19.34 2.33 20.33
C VAL A 632 -18.64 0.97 20.44
N ALA A 633 -18.39 0.33 19.30
CA ALA A 633 -17.74 -0.97 19.24
C ALA A 633 -16.67 -1.05 18.13
N GLN A 634 -15.61 -1.84 18.38
CA GLN A 634 -14.57 -2.14 17.39
C GLN A 634 -14.85 -3.48 16.76
N VAL A 635 -14.69 -3.60 15.44
CA VAL A 635 -14.87 -4.88 14.76
C VAL A 635 -13.52 -5.44 14.35
N VAL A 636 -13.25 -6.70 14.69
CA VAL A 636 -12.03 -7.42 14.32
C VAL A 636 -12.35 -8.64 13.47
N GLY A 637 -11.47 -8.88 12.50
CA GLY A 637 -11.52 -10.04 11.60
C GLY A 637 -10.81 -11.26 12.18
N ALA A 638 -11.39 -12.42 11.96
CA ALA A 638 -10.81 -13.73 12.13
C ALA A 638 -10.43 -14.32 10.76
N PRO A 639 -9.31 -15.05 10.67
CA PRO A 639 -8.79 -15.60 9.42
C PRO A 639 -9.85 -16.32 8.60
N THR A 640 -9.96 -15.97 7.32
CA THR A 640 -10.84 -16.65 6.36
C THR A 640 -10.02 -17.51 5.41
N ALA A 641 -10.55 -18.68 5.04
CA ALA A 641 -9.93 -19.51 4.00
C ALA A 641 -9.81 -18.75 2.67
N SER A 642 -8.63 -18.79 2.06
CA SER A 642 -8.31 -18.00 0.85
C SER A 642 -9.24 -18.31 -0.34
N TYR A 643 -9.73 -19.54 -0.47
CA TYR A 643 -10.67 -19.93 -1.53
C TYR A 643 -12.07 -19.32 -1.33
N PHE A 644 -12.48 -19.03 -0.09
CA PHE A 644 -13.81 -18.50 0.24
C PHE A 644 -13.85 -16.98 0.12
N LEU A 645 -12.71 -16.32 0.36
CA LEU A 645 -12.58 -14.87 0.45
C LEU A 645 -13.12 -14.10 -0.79
N PRO A 646 -12.82 -14.46 -2.05
CA PRO A 646 -13.29 -13.67 -3.20
C PRO A 646 -14.81 -13.65 -3.36
N SER A 647 -15.45 -14.83 -3.33
CA SER A 647 -16.92 -14.93 -3.37
C SER A 647 -17.58 -14.28 -2.16
N ALA A 648 -16.99 -14.41 -0.97
CA ALA A 648 -17.50 -13.77 0.23
C ALA A 648 -17.44 -12.24 0.10
N MET A 649 -16.32 -11.67 -0.35
CA MET A 649 -16.17 -10.22 -0.55
C MET A 649 -17.17 -9.66 -1.57
N LEU A 650 -17.46 -10.42 -2.64
CA LEU A 650 -18.47 -10.03 -3.63
C LEU A 650 -19.88 -9.99 -3.01
N ARG A 651 -20.24 -10.97 -2.17
CA ARG A 651 -21.51 -10.95 -1.43
C ARG A 651 -21.60 -9.78 -0.46
N GLU A 652 -20.52 -9.50 0.26
CA GLU A 652 -20.46 -8.36 1.18
C GLU A 652 -20.56 -7.03 0.45
N PHE A 653 -19.93 -6.91 -0.71
CA PHE A 653 -20.02 -5.73 -1.58
C PHE A 653 -21.46 -5.49 -2.05
N VAL A 654 -22.13 -6.52 -2.57
CA VAL A 654 -23.54 -6.44 -3.00
C VAL A 654 -24.44 -6.02 -1.84
N ALA A 655 -24.23 -6.58 -0.65
CA ALA A 655 -24.98 -6.21 0.54
C ALA A 655 -24.77 -4.74 0.95
N VAL A 656 -23.56 -4.20 0.77
CA VAL A 656 -23.27 -2.78 1.05
C VAL A 656 -23.84 -1.85 -0.02
N LEU A 657 -23.75 -2.22 -1.30
CA LEU A 657 -24.42 -1.48 -2.40
C LEU A 657 -25.92 -1.39 -2.17
N ALA A 658 -26.56 -2.49 -1.77
CA ALA A 658 -28.00 -2.57 -1.53
C ALA A 658 -28.48 -1.66 -0.39
N ARG A 659 -27.59 -1.27 0.55
CA ARG A 659 -27.92 -0.30 1.61
C ARG A 659 -28.12 1.11 1.08
N ARG A 660 -27.40 1.50 0.02
CA ARG A 660 -27.45 2.85 -0.56
C ARG A 660 -27.44 2.77 -2.09
N PRO A 661 -28.54 2.33 -2.73
CA PRO A 661 -28.57 2.11 -4.17
C PRO A 661 -28.58 3.43 -4.98
N TRP A 662 -29.16 4.50 -4.43
CA TRP A 662 -29.42 5.75 -5.16
C TRP A 662 -28.18 6.44 -5.75
N PRO A 663 -27.05 6.59 -5.03
CA PRO A 663 -25.83 7.16 -5.63
C PRO A 663 -25.33 6.37 -6.84
N HIS A 664 -25.44 5.04 -6.80
CA HIS A 664 -25.02 4.18 -7.91
C HIS A 664 -25.99 4.25 -9.08
N ALA A 665 -27.30 4.33 -8.80
CA ALA A 665 -28.33 4.53 -9.82
C ALA A 665 -28.12 5.86 -10.57
N LEU A 666 -27.78 6.94 -9.86
CA LEU A 666 -27.49 8.25 -10.48
C LEU A 666 -26.29 8.19 -11.44
N VAL A 667 -25.22 7.46 -11.08
CA VAL A 667 -24.06 7.27 -11.97
C VAL A 667 -24.46 6.49 -13.23
N VAL A 668 -25.22 5.41 -13.08
CA VAL A 668 -25.71 4.62 -14.22
C VAL A 668 -26.59 5.47 -15.15
N LEU A 669 -27.50 6.27 -14.58
CA LEU A 669 -28.34 7.18 -15.35
C LEU A 669 -27.53 8.26 -16.07
N ALA A 670 -26.50 8.81 -15.43
CA ALA A 670 -25.60 9.80 -16.05
C ALA A 670 -24.82 9.21 -17.22
N VAL A 671 -24.30 7.98 -17.09
CA VAL A 671 -23.62 7.27 -18.17
C VAL A 671 -24.58 6.99 -19.33
N ALA A 672 -25.81 6.55 -19.04
CA ALA A 672 -26.83 6.32 -20.07
C ALA A 672 -27.23 7.61 -20.79
N ALA A 673 -27.39 8.72 -20.07
CA ALA A 673 -27.69 10.04 -20.65
C ALA A 673 -26.55 10.52 -21.56
N LEU A 674 -25.29 10.37 -21.13
CA LEU A 674 -24.12 10.71 -21.95
C LEU A 674 -24.05 9.85 -23.22
N ALA A 675 -24.28 8.55 -23.10
CA ALA A 675 -24.33 7.63 -24.24
C ALA A 675 -25.41 8.04 -25.25
N ALA A 676 -26.60 8.40 -24.77
CA ALA A 676 -27.68 8.91 -25.63
C ALA A 676 -27.30 10.23 -26.33
N LEU A 677 -26.62 11.15 -25.63
CA LEU A 677 -26.13 12.39 -26.23
C LEU A 677 -25.10 12.15 -27.34
N VAL A 678 -24.17 11.21 -27.15
CA VAL A 678 -23.17 10.83 -28.17
C VAL A 678 -23.85 10.27 -29.42
N VAL A 679 -24.91 9.46 -29.24
CA VAL A 679 -25.70 8.90 -30.36
C VAL A 679 -26.50 9.98 -31.10
N VAL A 680 -26.98 11.01 -30.41
CA VAL A 680 -27.75 12.10 -31.04
C VAL A 680 -26.83 13.12 -31.73
N ALA A 681 -25.59 13.28 -31.26
CA ALA A 681 -24.64 14.28 -31.77
C ALA A 681 -23.74 13.79 -32.91
N GLY A 682 -23.59 12.47 -33.10
CA GLY A 682 -22.81 11.86 -34.19
C GLY A 682 -23.72 11.12 -35.16
#